data_AF-A0A1R3GLD5-F1
#
_entry.id   AF-A0A1R3GLD5-F1
#
_cell.length_a   1.000
_cell.length_b   1.000
_cell.length_c   1.000
_cell.angle_alpha   90.00
_cell.angle_beta   90.00
_cell.angle_gamma   90.00
#
_symmetry.space_group_name_H-M   'P 1'
#
loop_
_entity.id
_entity.type
_entity.pdbx_description
1 polymer ?
#
loop_
_entity_poly.entity_id
_entity_poly.type
_entity_poly.pdbx_seq_one_letter_code
_entity_poly.pdbx_strand_id
1 'polypeptide(L)'
;MKTAKRFGLEGGETLIPGMKEMFDRAADMGVECIVVGMPHRGRLNVLGNVFRKPLRQIFSEFDKNSKFEDETGLYTGTGDVKYHLGTSYDRPTRTGKRIHLSLVANPSHLEAVDPVVLGKTRAKQYYCNDLDRTKNMAVLMHGDGSFAGQGVVYETLHLSALPNYTTGGTIHIVVNNQVAFTTDPRNGRSSQYCTDVAKAIDVPIFHVNGDDMEAVVHVCELAAEWRQTFHSDVVVDIVCYRRFGHNEIDEPFFTQPKMYKVIQKHPSSLEIYKNKLLESGEVTEEDIDRIQKKVDTILNEEFLNSKDYVQQRRDWLSTNWEGFKSPEQLSRVRNTGVNPDVLKNVGRAITILPEGFKPHRAVKKVYEEHARMIETGEGLDWAMGEALAFATLLVEGNHVRLSGQDVERGTFSHRHAMVHDQETGEKYCPLDHVMENQNEEMFTVSNSSLSEFGVLGFELGYAMENPDALVLWEAQFGDFANGAQVIFDQFLSSGESKWLRQTGLVVLLPHGYDGQGPEHSSARLERFLQMSDENPYEIPEMDPTHRNQIQKSNWQVVNVTTPANYFHVLRRQIHREFRKPLIVMSPKNLLRYKFCKSNLSEFDDVQGHPGFDKQGTRFKRLIKDQNDHSDLEKGIRRLVLCSGKIYYELDEERQRSNASDIAICRVEQLCPFPYDLIQRELKRYPNAEVVWCQEEPMNMGAYSHIAPRLCTAMKHLGRGSSEDIKYVGRAPSAATATGLLKFGMAGMSIIAKFALNQGMSQHVLVVYRHAIATLVIAPFALVFDRKVRPKMTLSIFVKILLLGLLEPTIDQNLYYTGMKLTTATFTAAMCNVLPAFAFLMAWVFKLEKVHIRKLHSQAKILGTIVTVGGAMLMTLIDGPKLPLPWTNSSNQHSSSSAPTSQNPIKGALMITSGCVCWAGFIILQAITLKSYPAELSLTALICLVGTIEGSVVALAMEGLNPAVWSIHLDAKLLAAAYSGIICSGIAYYIQGVIMKTRGPVFVTAFNPLSMVIVAILGSIVLSEIMYLGRVIGAIVIVSGLYMVLWGKSKDQPSSTNPNIDIEASKDQKVMIANAMDHEMIKVGSNQDFVALDLTSNKVTPTDESV
;
A
#
# COMPACT_ATOMS: atom_id res chain seq x y z
N MET A 1 14.67 -46.59 -6.46
CA MET A 1 14.64 -45.42 -7.36
C MET A 1 13.37 -45.27 -8.21
N LYS A 2 12.49 -46.29 -8.39
CA LYS A 2 11.25 -46.18 -9.21
C LYS A 2 10.15 -45.23 -8.69
N THR A 3 10.36 -44.50 -7.58
CA THR A 3 9.32 -43.71 -6.89
C THR A 3 9.64 -42.21 -6.79
N ALA A 4 10.74 -41.74 -7.38
CA ALA A 4 11.14 -40.33 -7.27
C ALA A 4 10.64 -39.49 -8.46
N LYS A 5 9.98 -38.37 -8.16
CA LYS A 5 9.64 -37.33 -9.15
C LYS A 5 10.92 -36.61 -9.57
N ARG A 6 11.19 -36.57 -10.87
CA ARG A 6 12.37 -35.90 -11.46
C ARG A 6 12.02 -34.81 -12.46
N PHE A 7 10.81 -34.84 -13.02
CA PHE A 7 10.39 -33.92 -14.09
C PHE A 7 11.34 -33.96 -15.29
N GLY A 8 11.59 -35.18 -15.77
CA GLY A 8 12.55 -35.46 -16.83
C GLY A 8 12.24 -34.75 -18.15
N LEU A 9 13.25 -34.79 -19.03
CA LEU A 9 13.23 -34.15 -20.35
C LEU A 9 12.91 -35.15 -21.48
N GLU A 10 12.43 -36.36 -21.17
CA GLU A 10 12.16 -37.36 -22.18
C GLU A 10 11.03 -36.91 -23.14
N GLY A 11 11.33 -36.82 -24.43
CA GLY A 11 10.50 -36.20 -25.47
C GLY A 11 10.84 -34.75 -25.81
N GLY A 12 11.88 -34.18 -25.20
CA GLY A 12 12.42 -32.84 -25.47
C GLY A 12 13.96 -32.78 -25.34
N GLU A 13 14.64 -33.91 -25.58
CA GLU A 13 16.08 -34.10 -25.34
C GLU A 13 16.97 -33.17 -26.18
N THR A 14 16.49 -32.75 -27.36
CA THR A 14 17.18 -31.84 -28.29
C THR A 14 17.46 -30.46 -27.71
N LEU A 15 16.77 -30.07 -26.64
CA LEU A 15 17.08 -28.88 -25.85
C LEU A 15 18.55 -28.86 -25.38
N ILE A 16 19.10 -30.00 -24.95
CA ILE A 16 20.45 -30.06 -24.36
C ILE A 16 21.54 -29.64 -25.35
N PRO A 17 21.67 -30.26 -26.54
CA PRO A 17 22.63 -29.80 -27.54
C PRO A 17 22.32 -28.39 -28.05
N GLY A 18 21.05 -28.01 -28.24
CA GLY A 18 20.69 -26.66 -28.65
C GLY A 18 21.17 -25.58 -27.66
N MET A 19 20.92 -25.78 -26.37
CA MET A 19 21.34 -24.83 -25.33
C MET A 19 22.87 -24.78 -25.17
N LYS A 20 23.57 -25.90 -25.37
CA LYS A 20 25.04 -25.92 -25.36
C LYS A 20 25.62 -25.11 -26.52
N GLU A 21 25.09 -25.27 -27.72
CA GLU A 21 25.55 -24.50 -28.89
C GLU A 21 25.23 -23.02 -28.73
N MET A 22 24.01 -22.68 -28.27
CA MET A 22 23.62 -21.29 -27.98
C MET A 22 24.60 -20.60 -27.03
N PHE A 23 25.02 -21.28 -25.95
CA PHE A 23 25.97 -20.73 -24.98
C PHE A 23 27.39 -20.61 -25.56
N ASP A 24 27.84 -21.59 -26.34
CA ASP A 24 29.16 -21.53 -26.99
C ASP A 24 29.20 -20.41 -28.03
N ARG A 25 28.14 -20.27 -28.84
CA ARG A 25 27.99 -19.18 -29.82
C ARG A 25 27.96 -17.81 -29.15
N ALA A 26 27.17 -17.65 -28.09
CA ALA A 26 27.11 -16.42 -27.31
C ALA A 26 28.51 -16.02 -26.78
N ALA A 27 29.27 -16.99 -26.24
CA ALA A 27 30.64 -16.75 -25.79
C ALA A 27 31.60 -16.41 -26.94
N ASP A 28 31.43 -17.03 -28.10
CA ASP A 28 32.19 -16.70 -29.30
C ASP A 28 31.95 -15.25 -29.72
N MET A 29 30.73 -14.73 -29.53
CA MET A 29 30.33 -13.34 -29.76
C MET A 29 30.61 -12.37 -28.60
N GLY A 30 31.27 -12.82 -27.53
CA GLY A 30 31.77 -11.96 -26.44
C GLY A 30 30.97 -11.98 -25.15
N VAL A 31 29.95 -12.85 -25.01
CA VAL A 31 29.27 -13.06 -23.73
C VAL A 31 30.21 -13.77 -22.75
N GLU A 32 30.39 -13.19 -21.58
CA GLU A 32 31.24 -13.72 -20.50
C GLU A 32 30.39 -14.39 -19.40
N CYS A 33 29.14 -13.95 -19.22
CA CYS A 33 28.25 -14.45 -18.19
C CYS A 33 26.80 -14.61 -18.68
N ILE A 34 26.18 -15.73 -18.30
CA ILE A 34 24.75 -15.98 -18.54
C ILE A 34 24.03 -16.21 -17.22
N VAL A 35 23.03 -15.39 -16.94
CA VAL A 35 22.10 -15.59 -15.83
C VAL A 35 20.87 -16.34 -16.35
N VAL A 36 20.53 -17.44 -15.71
CA VAL A 36 19.48 -18.37 -16.16
C VAL A 36 18.35 -18.43 -15.14
N GLY A 37 17.11 -18.38 -15.63
CA GLY A 37 15.90 -18.81 -14.91
C GLY A 37 15.28 -20.00 -15.62
N MET A 38 14.86 -21.02 -14.87
CA MET A 38 14.17 -22.16 -15.46
C MET A 38 13.22 -22.88 -14.50
N PRO A 39 12.14 -23.51 -15.01
CA PRO A 39 11.21 -24.29 -14.21
C PRO A 39 11.79 -25.70 -13.92
N HIS A 40 10.90 -26.62 -13.53
CA HIS A 40 11.23 -28.01 -13.19
C HIS A 40 11.62 -28.86 -14.41
N ARG A 41 11.05 -28.60 -15.59
CA ARG A 41 11.16 -29.48 -16.77
C ARG A 41 12.61 -29.57 -17.27
N GLY A 42 13.18 -30.77 -17.18
CA GLY A 42 14.55 -31.04 -17.62
C GLY A 42 15.64 -30.34 -16.83
N ARG A 43 15.33 -29.77 -15.65
CA ARG A 43 16.32 -29.01 -14.85
C ARG A 43 17.55 -29.82 -14.48
N LEU A 44 17.36 -31.07 -14.08
CA LEU A 44 18.47 -31.95 -13.74
C LEU A 44 19.34 -32.26 -14.97
N ASN A 45 18.71 -32.40 -16.14
CA ASN A 45 19.42 -32.61 -17.41
C ASN A 45 20.26 -31.37 -17.79
N VAL A 46 19.69 -30.17 -17.65
CA VAL A 46 20.40 -28.90 -17.90
C VAL A 46 21.54 -28.71 -16.90
N LEU A 47 21.32 -28.97 -15.62
CA LEU A 47 22.35 -28.88 -14.58
C LEU A 47 23.54 -29.81 -14.87
N GLY A 48 23.29 -31.08 -15.15
CA GLY A 48 24.37 -32.05 -15.40
C GLY A 48 25.06 -31.84 -16.75
N ASN A 49 24.31 -31.58 -17.82
CA ASN A 49 24.85 -31.64 -19.19
C ASN A 49 25.22 -30.27 -19.77
N VAL A 50 24.58 -29.19 -19.33
CA VAL A 50 24.85 -27.82 -19.78
C VAL A 50 25.73 -27.10 -18.76
N PHE A 51 25.29 -26.99 -17.50
CA PHE A 51 26.05 -26.30 -16.44
C PHE A 51 27.28 -27.08 -15.98
N ARG A 52 27.33 -28.39 -16.24
CA ARG A 52 28.38 -29.31 -15.76
C ARG A 52 28.43 -29.43 -14.23
N LYS A 53 27.29 -29.28 -13.56
CA LYS A 53 27.14 -29.64 -12.14
C LYS A 53 27.56 -31.10 -11.96
N PRO A 54 28.44 -31.43 -10.99
CA PRO A 54 28.90 -32.80 -10.78
C PRO A 54 27.73 -33.77 -10.59
N LEU A 55 27.73 -34.88 -11.35
CA LEU A 55 26.63 -35.84 -11.32
C LEU A 55 26.52 -36.51 -9.95
N ARG A 56 27.64 -36.80 -9.28
CA ARG A 56 27.64 -37.28 -7.88
C ARG A 56 26.86 -36.37 -6.93
N GLN A 57 26.93 -35.06 -7.12
CA GLN A 57 26.20 -34.09 -6.30
C GLN A 57 24.71 -34.21 -6.58
N ILE A 58 24.30 -34.21 -7.86
CA ILE A 58 22.89 -34.40 -8.25
C ILE A 58 22.33 -35.72 -7.70
N PHE A 59 23.08 -36.82 -7.80
CA PHE A 59 22.65 -38.12 -7.31
C PHE A 59 22.51 -38.16 -5.79
N SER A 60 23.40 -37.49 -5.05
CA SER A 60 23.28 -37.38 -3.59
C SER A 60 21.94 -36.73 -3.20
N GLU A 61 21.44 -35.73 -3.93
CA GLU A 61 20.13 -35.08 -3.68
C GLU A 61 18.91 -36.01 -3.84
N PHE A 62 19.09 -37.24 -4.32
CA PHE A 62 18.06 -38.29 -4.33
C PHE A 62 18.14 -39.24 -3.14
N ASP A 63 19.26 -39.26 -2.41
CA ASP A 63 19.43 -40.05 -1.20
C ASP A 63 18.89 -39.29 0.02
N LYS A 64 18.00 -39.95 0.78
CA LYS A 64 17.43 -39.42 2.02
C LYS A 64 18.45 -39.39 3.16
N ASN A 65 19.54 -40.15 3.06
CA ASN A 65 20.60 -40.24 4.05
C ASN A 65 21.82 -39.37 3.69
N SER A 66 21.64 -38.38 2.82
CA SER A 66 22.73 -37.48 2.39
C SER A 66 23.40 -36.80 3.57
N LYS A 67 24.73 -36.84 3.58
CA LYS A 67 25.55 -36.19 4.60
C LYS A 67 25.73 -34.71 4.22
N PHE A 68 25.44 -33.82 5.16
CA PHE A 68 25.73 -32.39 5.05
C PHE A 68 26.94 -32.06 5.93
N GLU A 69 27.80 -31.17 5.46
CA GLU A 69 28.87 -30.60 6.29
C GLU A 69 28.20 -29.72 7.38
N ASP A 70 28.50 -30.02 8.64
CA ASP A 70 27.95 -29.44 9.88
C ASP A 70 26.41 -29.48 10.06
N GLU A 71 25.93 -30.47 10.84
CA GLU A 71 24.61 -30.45 11.49
C GLU A 71 24.57 -29.51 12.73
N THR A 72 25.73 -29.05 13.21
CA THR A 72 25.89 -28.28 14.45
C THR A 72 26.05 -26.77 14.20
N GLY A 73 25.09 -26.16 13.48
CA GLY A 73 25.06 -24.72 13.22
C GLY A 73 23.66 -24.11 13.40
N LEU A 74 23.58 -22.93 14.01
CA LEU A 74 22.34 -22.19 14.31
C LEU A 74 21.52 -21.77 13.07
N TYR A 75 22.10 -21.88 11.88
CA TYR A 75 21.49 -21.50 10.61
C TYR A 75 21.20 -22.74 9.77
N THR A 76 20.27 -23.58 10.21
CA THR A 76 19.77 -24.70 9.41
C THR A 76 18.81 -24.12 8.36
N GLY A 77 19.34 -23.66 7.21
CA GLY A 77 18.48 -23.43 6.06
C GLY A 77 17.62 -24.67 5.85
N THR A 78 16.29 -24.51 5.77
CA THR A 78 15.34 -25.64 5.70
C THR A 78 15.56 -26.48 4.44
N GLY A 79 16.35 -25.97 3.50
CA GLY A 79 16.50 -26.47 2.15
C GLY A 79 15.26 -26.16 1.33
N ASP A 80 15.33 -26.55 0.06
CA ASP A 80 14.20 -26.61 -0.86
C ASP A 80 14.32 -27.92 -1.66
N VAL A 81 13.30 -28.27 -2.43
CA VAL A 81 13.36 -29.44 -3.31
C VAL A 81 14.47 -29.25 -4.36
N LYS A 82 15.17 -30.34 -4.67
CA LYS A 82 16.35 -30.37 -5.56
C LYS A 82 16.23 -29.60 -6.89
N TYR A 83 15.03 -29.50 -7.44
CA TYR A 83 14.75 -28.79 -8.69
C TYR A 83 14.40 -27.30 -8.51
N HIS A 84 14.66 -26.72 -7.34
CA HIS A 84 14.55 -25.28 -7.06
C HIS A 84 15.89 -24.61 -6.72
N LEU A 85 16.91 -25.40 -6.35
CA LEU A 85 18.19 -24.88 -5.89
C LEU A 85 18.90 -24.11 -7.00
N GLY A 86 19.42 -22.94 -6.64
CA GLY A 86 20.32 -22.17 -7.50
C GLY A 86 21.70 -22.81 -7.57
N THR A 87 22.52 -22.37 -8.51
CA THR A 87 23.92 -22.79 -8.59
C THR A 87 24.73 -21.85 -9.48
N SER A 88 26.05 -21.96 -9.41
CA SER A 88 26.97 -21.18 -10.24
C SER A 88 28.16 -22.05 -10.65
N TYR A 89 28.49 -22.04 -11.95
CA TYR A 89 29.61 -22.81 -12.51
C TYR A 89 30.30 -22.05 -13.64
N ASP A 90 31.62 -22.13 -13.69
CA ASP A 90 32.41 -21.75 -14.85
C ASP A 90 32.52 -22.94 -15.81
N ARG A 91 32.08 -22.72 -17.05
CA ARG A 91 32.10 -23.74 -18.10
C ARG A 91 33.10 -23.35 -19.19
N PRO A 92 34.00 -24.26 -19.62
CA PRO A 92 34.77 -24.05 -20.84
C PRO A 92 33.91 -24.29 -22.09
N THR A 93 34.06 -23.41 -23.08
CA THR A 93 33.44 -23.55 -24.41
C THR A 93 34.31 -24.44 -25.31
N ARG A 94 33.76 -24.89 -26.44
CA ARG A 94 34.53 -25.64 -27.44
C ARG A 94 35.75 -24.89 -27.98
N THR A 95 35.69 -23.55 -28.04
CA THR A 95 36.75 -22.66 -28.51
C THR A 95 37.82 -22.36 -27.43
N GLY A 96 37.65 -22.89 -26.21
CA GLY A 96 38.57 -22.67 -25.09
C GLY A 96 38.30 -21.40 -24.28
N LYS A 97 37.30 -20.61 -24.66
CA LYS A 97 36.79 -19.51 -23.81
C LYS A 97 36.12 -20.08 -22.56
N ARG A 98 35.92 -19.24 -21.55
CA ARG A 98 35.18 -19.58 -20.34
C ARG A 98 33.94 -18.72 -20.23
N ILE A 99 32.82 -19.34 -19.86
CA ILE A 99 31.56 -18.66 -19.61
C ILE A 99 31.11 -18.95 -18.18
N HIS A 100 30.74 -17.89 -17.46
CA HIS A 100 30.16 -18.00 -16.12
C HIS A 100 28.65 -18.23 -16.22
N LEU A 101 28.14 -19.30 -15.63
CA LEU A 101 26.72 -19.62 -15.64
C LEU A 101 26.15 -19.46 -14.23
N SER A 102 25.10 -18.67 -14.08
CA SER A 102 24.43 -18.41 -12.80
C SER A 102 22.95 -18.79 -12.90
N LEU A 103 22.56 -19.89 -12.26
CA LEU A 103 21.17 -20.32 -12.17
C LEU A 103 20.51 -19.73 -10.92
N VAL A 104 19.47 -18.93 -11.12
CA VAL A 104 18.70 -18.34 -10.02
C VAL A 104 17.82 -19.41 -9.37
N ALA A 105 17.79 -19.43 -8.04
CA ALA A 105 16.88 -20.28 -7.28
C ALA A 105 15.43 -19.79 -7.46
N ASN A 106 14.47 -20.70 -7.55
CA ASN A 106 13.08 -20.33 -7.83
C ASN A 106 12.09 -21.20 -7.07
N PRO A 107 10.93 -20.66 -6.69
CA PRO A 107 9.85 -21.45 -6.12
C PRO A 107 9.13 -22.25 -7.23
N SER A 108 8.16 -23.07 -6.83
CA SER A 108 7.26 -23.76 -7.77
C SER A 108 6.27 -22.82 -8.49
N HIS A 109 6.18 -21.56 -8.06
CA HIS A 109 5.34 -20.55 -8.72
C HIS A 109 6.00 -20.18 -10.04
N LEU A 110 5.54 -20.82 -11.12
CA LEU A 110 6.16 -20.73 -12.44
C LEU A 110 6.24 -19.26 -12.90
N GLU A 111 7.30 -18.94 -13.65
CA GLU A 111 7.59 -17.62 -14.21
C GLU A 111 7.87 -16.50 -13.17
N ALA A 112 7.66 -16.73 -11.88
CA ALA A 112 7.98 -15.73 -10.83
C ALA A 112 9.48 -15.40 -10.72
N VAL A 113 10.35 -16.25 -11.27
CA VAL A 113 11.80 -16.04 -11.31
C VAL A 113 12.24 -15.13 -12.46
N ASP A 114 11.43 -15.00 -13.51
CA ASP A 114 11.76 -14.29 -14.74
C ASP A 114 12.24 -12.85 -14.46
N PRO A 115 11.49 -12.00 -13.74
CA PRO A 115 11.96 -10.65 -13.46
C PRO A 115 13.20 -10.64 -12.54
N VAL A 116 13.35 -11.62 -11.64
CA VAL A 116 14.52 -11.74 -10.75
C VAL A 116 15.80 -11.98 -11.55
N VAL A 117 15.73 -12.78 -12.62
CA VAL A 117 16.86 -13.02 -13.53
C VAL A 117 17.24 -11.74 -14.28
N LEU A 118 16.25 -11.01 -14.81
CA LEU A 118 16.51 -9.75 -15.52
C LEU A 118 17.15 -8.72 -14.58
N GLY A 119 16.62 -8.57 -13.37
CA GLY A 119 17.17 -7.66 -12.35
C GLY A 119 18.60 -7.98 -11.99
N LYS A 120 18.90 -9.27 -11.76
CA LYS A 120 20.26 -9.74 -11.48
C LYS A 120 21.20 -9.50 -12.66
N THR A 121 20.73 -9.75 -13.88
CA THR A 121 21.49 -9.49 -15.12
C THR A 121 21.81 -8.00 -15.26
N ARG A 122 20.83 -7.12 -15.05
CA ARG A 122 21.01 -5.66 -15.11
C ARG A 122 22.03 -5.19 -14.08
N ALA A 123 21.95 -5.67 -12.84
CA ALA A 123 22.92 -5.32 -11.81
C ALA A 123 24.33 -5.75 -12.20
N LYS A 124 24.48 -6.96 -12.77
CA LYS A 124 25.78 -7.44 -13.23
C LYS A 124 26.33 -6.62 -14.40
N GLN A 125 25.47 -6.17 -15.31
CA GLN A 125 25.88 -5.25 -16.38
C GLN A 125 26.46 -3.95 -15.82
N TYR A 126 25.80 -3.38 -14.81
CA TYR A 126 26.29 -2.19 -14.12
C TYR A 126 27.65 -2.43 -13.43
N TYR A 127 27.76 -3.43 -12.56
CA TYR A 127 29.00 -3.67 -11.80
C TYR A 127 30.17 -4.15 -12.64
N CYS A 128 29.93 -4.72 -13.82
CA CYS A 128 30.96 -5.11 -14.78
C CYS A 128 31.26 -4.04 -15.83
N ASN A 129 30.65 -2.85 -15.74
CA ASN A 129 30.77 -1.77 -16.73
C ASN A 129 30.46 -2.24 -18.18
N ASP A 130 29.41 -3.05 -18.31
CA ASP A 130 28.92 -3.63 -19.58
C ASP A 130 27.87 -2.70 -20.20
N LEU A 131 28.32 -1.51 -20.61
CA LEU A 131 27.47 -0.43 -21.14
C LEU A 131 26.73 -0.86 -22.42
N ASP A 132 27.40 -1.64 -23.28
CA ASP A 132 26.83 -2.18 -24.52
C ASP A 132 25.98 -3.44 -24.29
N ARG A 133 25.92 -3.94 -23.04
CA ARG A 133 25.13 -5.11 -22.61
C ARG A 133 25.46 -6.39 -23.38
N THR A 134 26.70 -6.52 -23.84
CA THR A 134 27.17 -7.63 -24.67
C THR A 134 27.83 -8.74 -23.86
N LYS A 135 28.30 -8.45 -22.64
CA LYS A 135 29.07 -9.41 -21.83
C LYS A 135 28.18 -10.22 -20.90
N ASN A 136 27.08 -9.66 -20.43
CA ASN A 136 26.16 -10.31 -19.50
C ASN A 136 24.77 -10.45 -20.14
N MET A 137 24.31 -11.70 -20.24
CA MET A 137 23.08 -12.07 -20.93
C MET A 137 22.10 -12.81 -20.01
N ALA A 138 20.80 -12.58 -20.20
CA ALA A 138 19.73 -13.32 -19.55
C ALA A 138 19.20 -14.43 -20.48
N VAL A 139 18.94 -15.61 -19.91
CA VAL A 139 18.27 -16.73 -20.58
C VAL A 139 17.15 -17.25 -19.68
N LEU A 140 15.94 -17.30 -20.22
CA LEU A 140 14.76 -17.78 -19.51
C LEU A 140 14.21 -19.03 -20.19
N MET A 141 13.97 -20.07 -19.42
CA MET A 141 13.27 -21.26 -19.90
C MET A 141 11.86 -21.29 -19.34
N HIS A 142 10.91 -21.76 -20.14
CA HIS A 142 9.49 -21.76 -19.79
C HIS A 142 8.81 -23.08 -20.17
N GLY A 143 7.66 -23.35 -19.54
CA GLY A 143 6.70 -24.33 -20.03
C GLY A 143 5.63 -23.68 -20.92
N ASP A 144 5.06 -24.40 -21.87
CA ASP A 144 4.05 -23.86 -22.79
C ASP A 144 2.81 -23.30 -22.08
N GLY A 145 2.31 -24.00 -21.05
CA GLY A 145 1.14 -23.54 -20.30
C GLY A 145 1.42 -22.33 -19.41
N SER A 146 2.60 -22.26 -18.80
CA SER A 146 2.95 -21.17 -17.88
C SER A 146 3.37 -19.91 -18.64
N PHE A 147 4.10 -20.03 -19.75
CA PHE A 147 4.46 -18.91 -20.62
C PHE A 147 3.21 -18.17 -21.12
N ALA A 148 2.18 -18.91 -21.53
CA ALA A 148 0.93 -18.32 -22.03
C ALA A 148 -0.03 -17.85 -20.93
N GLY A 149 0.07 -18.41 -19.71
CA GLY A 149 -0.94 -18.27 -18.67
C GLY A 149 -0.58 -17.35 -17.51
N GLN A 150 0.72 -17.11 -17.26
CA GLN A 150 1.15 -16.28 -16.12
C GLN A 150 1.37 -14.83 -16.55
N GLY A 151 0.65 -13.89 -15.92
CA GLY A 151 0.74 -12.46 -16.24
C GLY A 151 2.14 -11.86 -16.05
N VAL A 152 2.95 -12.40 -15.15
CA VAL A 152 4.33 -11.94 -14.90
C VAL A 152 5.25 -12.13 -16.11
N VAL A 153 4.93 -13.05 -17.03
CA VAL A 153 5.67 -13.22 -18.30
C VAL A 153 5.53 -11.96 -19.15
N TYR A 154 4.29 -11.49 -19.32
CA TYR A 154 4.02 -10.24 -20.02
C TYR A 154 4.67 -9.05 -19.30
N GLU A 155 4.52 -8.96 -17.97
CA GLU A 155 5.12 -7.86 -17.21
C GLU A 155 6.66 -7.82 -17.40
N THR A 156 7.31 -8.98 -17.42
CA THR A 156 8.77 -9.10 -17.59
C THR A 156 9.20 -8.74 -19.02
N LEU A 157 8.53 -9.27 -20.04
CA LEU A 157 8.76 -8.90 -21.45
C LEU A 157 8.61 -7.38 -21.63
N HIS A 158 7.63 -6.77 -20.97
CA HIS A 158 7.38 -5.34 -21.06
C HIS A 158 8.51 -4.48 -20.47
N LEU A 159 9.39 -5.04 -19.63
CA LEU A 159 10.58 -4.35 -19.11
C LEU A 159 11.76 -4.34 -20.10
N SER A 160 11.76 -5.22 -21.11
CA SER A 160 12.91 -5.50 -21.99
C SER A 160 13.50 -4.27 -22.69
N ALA A 161 12.67 -3.29 -23.04
CA ALA A 161 13.07 -2.07 -23.74
C ALA A 161 13.01 -0.80 -22.88
N LEU A 162 12.57 -0.90 -21.61
CA LEU A 162 12.44 0.28 -20.75
C LEU A 162 13.82 0.77 -20.27
N PRO A 163 14.05 2.09 -20.23
CA PRO A 163 15.26 2.66 -19.63
C PRO A 163 15.46 2.14 -18.20
N ASN A 164 16.70 1.92 -17.79
CA ASN A 164 17.08 1.39 -16.47
C ASN A 164 16.62 -0.04 -16.13
N TYR A 165 15.81 -0.69 -16.97
CA TYR A 165 15.39 -2.09 -16.82
C TYR A 165 15.94 -3.00 -17.93
N THR A 166 16.12 -2.48 -19.14
CA THR A 166 16.62 -3.25 -20.29
C THR A 166 17.95 -3.96 -20.00
N THR A 167 18.01 -5.23 -20.40
CA THR A 167 19.21 -6.09 -20.33
C THR A 167 19.86 -6.30 -21.69
N GLY A 168 19.44 -5.55 -22.73
CA GLY A 168 19.93 -5.74 -24.11
C GLY A 168 19.42 -7.05 -24.73
N GLY A 169 18.20 -7.45 -24.41
CA GLY A 169 17.57 -8.65 -24.95
C GLY A 169 17.78 -9.92 -24.12
N THR A 170 16.71 -10.69 -23.97
CA THR A 170 16.64 -11.99 -23.28
C THR A 170 16.33 -13.10 -24.28
N ILE A 171 17.03 -14.23 -24.17
CA ILE A 171 16.68 -15.42 -24.95
C ILE A 171 15.68 -16.26 -24.16
N HIS A 172 14.49 -16.44 -24.71
CA HIS A 172 13.42 -17.25 -24.13
C HIS A 172 13.36 -18.61 -24.81
N ILE A 173 13.41 -19.70 -24.06
CA ILE A 173 13.26 -21.06 -24.57
C ILE A 173 11.98 -21.66 -23.99
N VAL A 174 11.00 -21.94 -24.83
CA VAL A 174 9.75 -22.60 -24.42
C VAL A 174 9.84 -24.08 -24.72
N VAL A 175 9.80 -24.91 -23.67
CA VAL A 175 9.72 -26.38 -23.79
C VAL A 175 8.26 -26.77 -24.02
N ASN A 176 7.80 -26.62 -25.25
CA ASN A 176 6.42 -26.79 -25.66
C ASN A 176 6.10 -28.27 -25.89
N ASN A 177 5.86 -28.95 -24.78
CA ASN A 177 5.50 -30.36 -24.76
C ASN A 177 4.00 -30.60 -25.00
N GLN A 178 3.26 -29.54 -25.35
CA GLN A 178 1.87 -29.55 -25.76
C GLN A 178 0.89 -30.03 -24.68
N VAL A 179 1.25 -29.94 -23.40
CA VAL A 179 0.36 -30.29 -22.28
C VAL A 179 0.79 -29.63 -20.96
N ALA A 180 -0.13 -28.90 -20.33
CA ALA A 180 0.09 -28.25 -19.04
C ALA A 180 -0.57 -29.07 -17.92
N PHE A 181 0.24 -29.88 -17.20
CA PHE A 181 -0.26 -30.93 -16.29
C PHE A 181 -1.17 -31.92 -17.05
N THR A 182 -2.50 -31.73 -16.98
CA THR A 182 -3.55 -32.50 -17.68
C THR A 182 -4.38 -31.62 -18.65
N THR A 183 -3.96 -30.38 -18.88
CA THR A 183 -4.69 -29.41 -19.70
C THR A 183 -4.13 -29.40 -21.12
N ASP A 184 -5.01 -29.68 -22.09
CA ASP A 184 -4.70 -29.57 -23.52
C ASP A 184 -4.41 -28.10 -23.92
N PRO A 185 -3.56 -27.85 -24.93
CA PRO A 185 -3.25 -26.51 -25.43
C PRO A 185 -4.47 -25.64 -25.74
N ARG A 186 -5.52 -26.25 -26.33
CA ARG A 186 -6.79 -25.59 -26.68
C ARG A 186 -7.56 -25.05 -25.47
N ASN A 187 -7.28 -25.57 -24.29
CA ASN A 187 -7.88 -25.13 -23.02
C ASN A 187 -6.92 -24.29 -22.18
N GLY A 188 -5.63 -24.20 -22.57
CA GLY A 188 -4.60 -23.47 -21.84
C GLY A 188 -4.34 -22.05 -22.34
N ARG A 189 -4.83 -21.68 -23.53
CA ARG A 189 -4.61 -20.36 -24.15
C ARG A 189 -5.69 -20.02 -25.18
N SER A 190 -5.78 -18.74 -25.53
CA SER A 190 -6.78 -18.19 -26.49
C SER A 190 -6.23 -17.92 -27.89
N SER A 191 -5.00 -18.37 -28.17
CA SER A 191 -4.31 -18.15 -29.45
C SER A 191 -3.66 -19.45 -29.93
N GLN A 192 -3.18 -19.45 -31.18
CA GLN A 192 -2.60 -20.65 -31.80
C GLN A 192 -1.35 -21.13 -31.05
N TYR A 193 -0.41 -20.21 -30.77
CA TYR A 193 0.88 -20.52 -30.18
C TYR A 193 0.94 -20.09 -28.72
N CYS A 194 1.63 -20.88 -27.88
CA CYS A 194 1.88 -20.47 -26.49
C CYS A 194 2.75 -19.21 -26.41
N THR A 195 3.52 -18.93 -27.46
CA THR A 195 4.44 -17.81 -27.54
C THR A 195 3.80 -16.50 -28.01
N ASP A 196 2.51 -16.48 -28.33
CA ASP A 196 1.83 -15.28 -28.84
C ASP A 196 1.83 -14.12 -27.83
N VAL A 197 2.06 -14.36 -26.54
CA VAL A 197 2.27 -13.29 -25.53
C VAL A 197 3.45 -12.38 -25.89
N ALA A 198 4.50 -12.92 -26.53
CA ALA A 198 5.69 -12.17 -26.93
C ALA A 198 5.43 -11.21 -28.11
N LYS A 199 4.35 -11.43 -28.87
CA LYS A 199 3.94 -10.53 -29.96
C LYS A 199 3.46 -9.18 -29.48
N ALA A 200 3.17 -9.03 -28.17
CA ALA A 200 2.78 -7.74 -27.61
C ALA A 200 3.88 -6.66 -27.73
N ILE A 201 5.13 -7.06 -27.95
CA ILE A 201 6.29 -6.19 -28.16
C ILE A 201 7.13 -6.61 -29.37
N ASP A 202 6.50 -7.22 -30.39
CA ASP A 202 7.11 -7.61 -31.66
C ASP A 202 8.38 -8.47 -31.55
N VAL A 203 8.48 -9.31 -30.52
CA VAL A 203 9.61 -10.23 -30.35
C VAL A 203 9.58 -11.31 -31.43
N PRO A 204 10.73 -11.60 -32.09
CA PRO A 204 10.83 -12.70 -33.05
C PRO A 204 10.64 -14.05 -32.36
N ILE A 205 9.91 -14.94 -33.02
CA ILE A 205 9.56 -16.27 -32.51
C ILE A 205 9.98 -17.32 -33.54
N PHE A 206 10.87 -18.22 -33.16
CA PHE A 206 11.26 -19.38 -33.95
C PHE A 206 10.56 -20.63 -33.44
N HIS A 207 9.64 -21.18 -34.23
CA HIS A 207 9.02 -22.47 -33.95
C HIS A 207 9.86 -23.58 -34.59
N VAL A 208 10.28 -24.56 -33.80
CA VAL A 208 11.14 -25.65 -34.27
C VAL A 208 10.63 -27.01 -33.80
N ASN A 209 10.70 -28.01 -34.67
CA ASN A 209 10.32 -29.37 -34.33
C ASN A 209 11.36 -29.99 -33.38
N GLY A 210 10.93 -30.39 -32.19
CA GLY A 210 11.79 -30.97 -31.16
C GLY A 210 12.41 -32.32 -31.53
N ASP A 211 11.94 -32.99 -32.58
CA ASP A 211 12.58 -34.22 -33.10
C ASP A 211 13.70 -33.96 -34.13
N ASP A 212 13.82 -32.73 -34.63
CA ASP A 212 14.90 -32.35 -35.56
C ASP A 212 16.06 -31.72 -34.79
N MET A 213 17.04 -32.56 -34.45
CA MET A 213 18.22 -32.18 -33.68
C MET A 213 19.00 -31.01 -34.30
N GLU A 214 19.24 -31.05 -35.61
CA GLU A 214 20.04 -30.05 -36.32
C GLU A 214 19.30 -28.72 -36.42
N ALA A 215 17.99 -28.76 -36.69
CA ALA A 215 17.19 -27.55 -36.72
C ALA A 215 17.10 -26.86 -35.34
N VAL A 216 16.95 -27.62 -34.26
CA VAL A 216 16.95 -27.07 -32.89
C VAL A 216 18.29 -26.41 -32.57
N VAL A 217 19.40 -27.06 -32.91
CA VAL A 217 20.75 -26.48 -32.71
C VAL A 217 20.91 -25.19 -33.52
N HIS A 218 20.52 -25.20 -34.80
CA HIS A 218 20.62 -24.03 -35.66
C HIS A 218 19.77 -22.84 -35.17
N VAL A 219 18.53 -23.08 -34.74
CA VAL A 219 17.66 -22.02 -34.23
C VAL A 219 18.18 -21.45 -32.90
N CYS A 220 18.72 -22.29 -32.03
CA CYS A 220 19.35 -21.86 -30.78
C CYS A 220 20.62 -21.03 -31.03
N GLU A 221 21.44 -21.41 -32.02
CA GLU A 221 22.58 -20.60 -32.48
C GLU A 221 22.10 -19.24 -33.01
N LEU A 222 21.09 -19.24 -33.90
CA LEU A 222 20.50 -18.02 -34.46
C LEU A 222 19.91 -17.11 -33.38
N ALA A 223 19.33 -17.66 -32.31
CA ALA A 223 18.81 -16.87 -31.19
C ALA A 223 19.94 -16.14 -30.44
N ALA A 224 21.09 -16.80 -30.24
CA ALA A 224 22.27 -16.14 -29.67
C ALA A 224 22.78 -15.01 -30.57
N GLU A 225 22.87 -15.27 -31.87
CA GLU A 225 23.27 -14.26 -32.86
C GLU A 225 22.29 -13.08 -32.92
N TRP A 226 20.98 -13.36 -32.88
CA TRP A 226 19.94 -12.35 -32.90
C TRP A 226 20.05 -11.43 -31.70
N ARG A 227 20.05 -11.99 -30.48
CA ARG A 227 20.17 -11.22 -29.24
C ARG A 227 21.41 -10.35 -29.29
N GLN A 228 22.54 -10.92 -29.73
CA GLN A 228 23.81 -10.22 -29.71
C GLN A 228 23.99 -9.18 -30.82
N THR A 229 23.22 -9.29 -31.91
CA THR A 229 23.23 -8.32 -33.02
C THR A 229 22.21 -7.19 -32.81
N PHE A 230 21.01 -7.52 -32.32
CA PHE A 230 19.88 -6.59 -32.27
C PHE A 230 19.54 -6.09 -30.86
N HIS A 231 20.15 -6.67 -29.82
CA HIS A 231 19.91 -6.30 -28.42
C HIS A 231 18.43 -6.36 -28.01
N SER A 232 17.69 -7.30 -28.58
CA SER A 232 16.26 -7.50 -28.32
C SER A 232 15.99 -8.92 -27.81
N ASP A 233 14.84 -9.10 -27.17
CA ASP A 233 14.36 -10.43 -26.80
C ASP A 233 14.14 -11.29 -28.05
N VAL A 234 14.23 -12.61 -27.89
CA VAL A 234 13.97 -13.61 -28.92
C VAL A 234 13.42 -14.88 -28.29
N VAL A 235 12.43 -15.51 -28.93
CA VAL A 235 11.78 -16.72 -28.41
C VAL A 235 12.07 -17.92 -29.31
N VAL A 236 12.50 -19.01 -28.71
CA VAL A 236 12.64 -20.34 -29.33
C VAL A 236 11.55 -21.25 -28.77
N ASP A 237 10.57 -21.59 -29.60
CA ASP A 237 9.49 -22.53 -29.29
C ASP A 237 9.87 -23.94 -29.76
N ILE A 238 10.37 -24.76 -28.84
CA ILE A 238 10.73 -26.16 -29.12
C ILE A 238 9.47 -27.01 -28.97
N VAL A 239 8.81 -27.29 -30.10
CA VAL A 239 7.59 -28.07 -30.16
C VAL A 239 7.94 -29.56 -30.02
N CYS A 240 7.72 -30.10 -28.83
CA CYS A 240 8.15 -31.43 -28.43
C CYS A 240 7.00 -32.21 -27.79
N TYR A 241 7.29 -33.27 -27.03
CA TYR A 241 6.28 -34.01 -26.26
C TYR A 241 6.78 -34.37 -24.85
N ARG A 242 5.91 -34.96 -24.03
CA ARG A 242 6.25 -35.48 -22.70
C ARG A 242 6.08 -36.99 -22.67
N ARG A 243 7.18 -37.74 -22.54
CA ARG A 243 7.15 -39.22 -22.58
C ARG A 243 6.30 -39.85 -21.48
N PHE A 244 6.38 -39.30 -20.27
CA PHE A 244 5.66 -39.76 -19.06
C PHE A 244 4.51 -38.80 -18.68
N GLY A 245 3.82 -39.06 -17.57
CA GLY A 245 2.87 -38.11 -16.97
C GLY A 245 3.53 -36.79 -16.55
N HIS A 246 2.80 -35.89 -15.87
CA HIS A 246 3.39 -34.61 -15.46
C HIS A 246 4.61 -34.79 -14.56
N ASN A 247 4.52 -35.81 -13.71
CA ASN A 247 5.65 -36.43 -13.05
C ASN A 247 5.62 -37.94 -13.35
N GLU A 248 6.68 -38.66 -13.02
CA GLU A 248 6.87 -40.02 -13.53
C GLU A 248 6.04 -41.09 -12.80
N ILE A 249 5.27 -40.70 -11.79
CA ILE A 249 4.30 -41.57 -11.11
C ILE A 249 2.84 -41.21 -11.48
N ASP A 250 2.65 -40.19 -12.32
CA ASP A 250 1.33 -39.74 -12.79
C ASP A 250 0.92 -40.50 -14.06
N GLU A 251 -0.37 -40.85 -14.16
CA GLU A 251 -0.92 -41.64 -15.27
C GLU A 251 -1.63 -40.73 -16.29
N PRO A 252 -0.97 -40.38 -17.41
CA PRO A 252 -1.50 -39.43 -18.37
C PRO A 252 -2.68 -39.96 -19.20
N PHE A 253 -2.87 -41.29 -19.31
CA PHE A 253 -3.95 -41.86 -20.09
C PHE A 253 -5.35 -41.48 -19.57
N PHE A 254 -5.46 -41.07 -18.31
CA PHE A 254 -6.72 -40.63 -17.73
C PHE A 254 -7.29 -39.39 -18.41
N THR A 255 -6.45 -38.52 -18.99
CA THR A 255 -6.90 -37.25 -19.57
C THR A 255 -6.39 -37.01 -21.00
N GLN A 256 -5.22 -37.54 -21.39
CA GLN A 256 -4.64 -37.41 -22.75
C GLN A 256 -4.50 -38.76 -23.50
N PRO A 257 -5.52 -39.65 -23.55
CA PRO A 257 -5.35 -41.01 -24.09
C PRO A 257 -4.99 -41.05 -25.58
N LYS A 258 -5.44 -40.08 -26.40
CA LYS A 258 -5.09 -40.04 -27.83
C LYS A 258 -3.63 -39.63 -28.04
N MET A 259 -3.20 -38.58 -27.35
CA MET A 259 -1.82 -38.08 -27.41
C MET A 259 -0.83 -39.16 -26.96
N TYR A 260 -1.10 -39.81 -25.82
CA TYR A 260 -0.18 -40.80 -25.29
C TYR A 260 -0.16 -42.14 -26.06
N LYS A 261 -1.23 -42.49 -26.79
CA LYS A 261 -1.19 -43.58 -27.78
C LYS A 261 -0.21 -43.30 -28.92
N VAL A 262 -0.05 -42.03 -29.32
CA VAL A 262 0.94 -41.62 -30.33
C VAL A 262 2.34 -41.64 -29.70
N ILE A 263 2.52 -40.98 -28.54
CA ILE A 263 3.81 -40.90 -27.85
C ILE A 263 4.39 -42.27 -27.51
N GLN A 264 3.57 -43.25 -27.12
CA GLN A 264 4.04 -44.61 -26.83
C GLN A 264 4.64 -45.33 -28.04
N LYS A 265 4.17 -45.02 -29.26
CA LYS A 265 4.65 -45.61 -30.51
C LYS A 265 5.74 -44.77 -31.18
N HIS A 266 5.94 -43.55 -30.73
CA HIS A 266 6.90 -42.62 -31.30
C HIS A 266 8.32 -42.94 -30.81
N PRO A 267 9.32 -43.09 -31.71
CA PRO A 267 10.71 -43.23 -31.30
C PRO A 267 11.19 -41.98 -30.55
N SER A 268 12.18 -42.12 -29.67
CA SER A 268 12.78 -40.95 -29.01
C SER A 268 13.58 -40.11 -30.02
N SER A 269 13.75 -38.82 -29.75
CA SER A 269 14.56 -37.95 -30.62
C SER A 269 16.02 -38.44 -30.72
N LEU A 270 16.53 -39.15 -29.69
CA LEU A 270 17.82 -39.85 -29.75
C LEU A 270 17.83 -40.97 -30.80
N GLU A 271 16.82 -41.85 -30.82
CA GLU A 271 16.74 -42.93 -31.81
C GLU A 271 16.54 -42.39 -33.23
N ILE A 272 15.74 -41.33 -33.39
CA ILE A 272 15.56 -40.65 -34.69
C ILE A 272 16.91 -40.15 -35.21
N TYR A 273 17.67 -39.43 -34.38
CA TYR A 273 18.95 -38.86 -34.79
C TYR A 273 20.04 -39.94 -34.99
N LYS A 274 20.05 -40.97 -34.14
CA LYS A 274 20.92 -42.13 -34.29
C LYS A 274 20.73 -42.81 -35.65
N ASN A 275 19.48 -43.07 -36.04
CA ASN A 275 19.18 -43.70 -37.32
C ASN A 275 19.60 -42.82 -38.50
N LYS A 276 19.38 -41.50 -38.41
CA LYS A 276 19.85 -40.54 -39.42
C LYS A 276 21.36 -40.62 -39.62
N LEU A 277 22.14 -40.65 -38.53
CA LEU A 277 23.60 -40.73 -38.61
C LEU A 277 24.08 -42.07 -39.18
N LEU A 278 23.45 -43.19 -38.80
CA LEU A 278 23.74 -44.52 -39.36
C LEU A 278 23.44 -44.58 -40.86
N GLU A 279 22.28 -44.07 -41.28
CA GLU A 279 21.86 -44.03 -42.70
C GLU A 279 22.79 -43.14 -43.54
N SER A 280 23.30 -42.05 -42.96
CA SER A 280 24.27 -41.17 -43.63
C SER A 280 25.69 -41.75 -43.72
N GLY A 281 26.01 -42.76 -42.91
CA GLY A 281 27.35 -43.33 -42.80
C GLY A 281 28.36 -42.47 -42.04
N GLU A 282 27.93 -41.39 -41.37
CA GLU A 282 28.80 -40.52 -40.57
C GLU A 282 29.30 -41.19 -39.28
N VAL A 283 28.55 -42.17 -38.75
CA VAL A 283 28.90 -42.98 -37.57
C VAL A 283 28.56 -44.46 -37.82
N THR A 284 29.30 -45.38 -37.19
CA THR A 284 28.98 -46.82 -37.22
C THR A 284 28.20 -47.27 -35.99
N GLU A 285 27.64 -48.50 -36.02
CA GLU A 285 27.03 -49.10 -34.81
C GLU A 285 28.04 -49.24 -33.66
N GLU A 286 29.29 -49.59 -33.97
CA GLU A 286 30.35 -49.68 -32.96
C GLU A 286 30.66 -48.33 -32.30
N ASP A 287 30.56 -47.23 -33.05
CA ASP A 287 30.72 -45.88 -32.49
C ASP A 287 29.62 -45.55 -31.48
N ILE A 288 28.37 -45.88 -31.81
CA ILE A 288 27.23 -45.65 -30.93
C ILE A 288 27.34 -46.50 -29.66
N ASP A 289 27.66 -47.79 -29.78
CA ASP A 289 27.84 -48.68 -28.64
C ASP A 289 28.97 -48.20 -27.73
N ARG A 290 30.07 -47.72 -28.32
CA ARG A 290 31.18 -47.12 -27.57
C ARG A 290 30.76 -45.87 -26.80
N ILE A 291 29.96 -44.98 -27.40
CA ILE A 291 29.44 -43.77 -26.74
C ILE A 291 28.49 -44.16 -25.60
N GLN A 292 27.56 -45.08 -25.86
CA GLN A 292 26.59 -45.54 -24.86
C GLN A 292 27.31 -46.15 -23.66
N LYS A 293 28.23 -47.08 -23.91
CA LYS A 293 29.04 -47.70 -22.84
C LYS A 293 29.83 -46.68 -22.03
N LYS A 294 30.40 -45.66 -22.69
CA LYS A 294 31.10 -44.57 -22.01
C LYS A 294 30.17 -43.78 -21.08
N VAL A 295 28.97 -43.42 -21.55
CA VAL A 295 27.98 -42.69 -20.74
C VAL A 295 27.54 -43.55 -19.55
N ASP A 296 27.26 -44.83 -19.76
CA ASP A 296 26.87 -45.76 -18.70
C ASP A 296 27.96 -45.94 -17.65
N THR A 297 29.22 -46.03 -18.06
CA THR A 297 30.36 -46.06 -17.13
C THR A 297 30.40 -44.79 -16.27
N ILE A 298 30.31 -43.61 -16.89
CA ILE A 298 30.34 -42.32 -16.17
C ILE A 298 29.19 -42.24 -15.15
N LEU A 299 27.96 -42.59 -15.56
CA LEU A 299 26.80 -42.52 -14.69
C LEU A 299 26.91 -43.49 -13.50
N ASN A 300 27.39 -44.72 -13.74
CA ASN A 300 27.58 -45.71 -12.68
C ASN A 300 28.68 -45.30 -11.69
N GLU A 301 29.81 -44.82 -12.18
CA GLU A 301 30.91 -44.34 -11.34
C GLU A 301 30.48 -43.14 -10.47
N GLU A 302 29.82 -42.14 -11.08
CA GLU A 302 29.34 -40.98 -10.34
C GLU A 302 28.24 -41.33 -9.33
N PHE A 303 27.40 -42.34 -9.62
CA PHE A 303 26.40 -42.85 -8.68
C PHE A 303 27.04 -43.59 -7.49
N LEU A 304 28.14 -44.32 -7.70
CA LEU A 304 28.89 -44.90 -6.59
C LEU A 304 29.55 -43.80 -5.75
N ASN A 305 30.18 -42.82 -6.41
CA ASN A 305 30.83 -41.68 -5.76
C ASN A 305 29.84 -40.80 -4.98
N SER A 306 28.56 -40.76 -5.35
CA SER A 306 27.56 -39.93 -4.66
C SER A 306 27.24 -40.40 -3.25
N LYS A 307 27.47 -41.68 -2.93
CA LYS A 307 27.15 -42.26 -1.61
C LYS A 307 28.04 -41.71 -0.50
N ASP A 308 29.27 -41.35 -0.87
CA ASP A 308 30.27 -40.79 0.05
C ASP A 308 30.43 -39.27 -0.12
N TYR A 309 29.67 -38.66 -1.02
CA TYR A 309 29.71 -37.22 -1.27
C TYR A 309 29.05 -36.45 -0.13
N VAL A 310 29.76 -35.45 0.41
CA VAL A 310 29.25 -34.53 1.43
C VAL A 310 28.84 -33.24 0.74
N GLN A 311 27.57 -32.86 0.88
CA GLN A 311 27.06 -31.65 0.25
C GLN A 311 27.56 -30.40 0.97
N GLN A 312 28.00 -29.41 0.18
CA GLN A 312 28.41 -28.11 0.70
C GLN A 312 27.32 -27.07 0.42
N ARG A 313 26.89 -26.37 1.47
CA ARG A 313 25.80 -25.39 1.36
C ARG A 313 26.11 -24.21 0.43
N ARG A 314 27.39 -23.88 0.29
CA ARG A 314 27.88 -22.84 -0.65
C ARG A 314 27.56 -23.17 -2.12
N ASP A 315 27.38 -24.45 -2.46
CA ASP A 315 27.12 -24.88 -3.83
C ASP A 315 25.72 -24.48 -4.34
N TRP A 316 24.84 -24.07 -3.41
CA TRP A 316 23.48 -23.59 -3.72
C TRP A 316 23.43 -22.10 -4.07
N LEU A 317 24.50 -21.35 -3.79
CA LEU A 317 24.54 -19.91 -4.01
C LEU A 317 24.82 -19.58 -5.49
N SER A 318 24.03 -18.66 -6.04
CA SER A 318 24.19 -18.20 -7.44
C SER A 318 25.13 -17.00 -7.59
N THR A 319 25.52 -16.35 -6.48
CA THR A 319 26.61 -15.36 -6.38
C THR A 319 27.22 -15.51 -5.00
N ASN A 320 28.54 -15.53 -4.89
CA ASN A 320 29.23 -15.48 -3.61
C ASN A 320 29.65 -14.03 -3.30
N TRP A 321 29.33 -13.53 -2.10
CA TRP A 321 29.78 -12.21 -1.66
C TRP A 321 31.08 -12.37 -0.88
N GLU A 322 32.21 -12.17 -1.55
CA GLU A 322 33.53 -12.26 -0.92
C GLU A 322 33.70 -11.20 0.17
N GLY A 323 34.24 -11.59 1.33
CA GLY A 323 34.51 -10.69 2.45
C GLY A 323 33.28 -10.30 3.29
N PHE A 324 32.08 -10.77 2.94
CA PHE A 324 30.86 -10.50 3.70
C PHE A 324 30.58 -11.58 4.75
N LYS A 325 30.00 -11.22 5.91
CA LYS A 325 29.82 -12.19 6.99
C LYS A 325 28.75 -13.22 6.65
N SER A 326 29.04 -14.48 6.96
CA SER A 326 28.03 -15.53 6.89
C SER A 326 26.96 -15.31 7.98
N PRO A 327 25.74 -15.86 7.81
CA PRO A 327 24.71 -15.80 8.84
C PRO A 327 25.12 -16.35 10.21
N GLU A 328 26.15 -17.19 10.27
CA GLU A 328 26.70 -17.78 11.51
C GLU A 328 27.63 -16.81 12.27
N GLN A 329 28.21 -15.86 11.56
CA GLN A 329 29.12 -14.87 12.14
C GLN A 329 28.34 -13.69 12.68
N LEU A 330 28.53 -13.34 13.95
CA LEU A 330 27.87 -12.19 14.54
C LEU A 330 28.33 -10.88 13.89
N SER A 331 27.39 -10.13 13.32
CA SER A 331 27.60 -8.78 12.84
C SER A 331 27.02 -7.75 13.81
N ARG A 332 27.81 -6.73 14.15
CA ARG A 332 27.33 -5.59 14.93
C ARG A 332 26.72 -4.54 13.99
N VAL A 333 25.67 -3.85 14.47
CA VAL A 333 25.13 -2.68 13.77
C VAL A 333 26.05 -1.49 14.07
N ARG A 334 26.67 -0.92 13.04
CA ARG A 334 27.52 0.27 13.18
C ARG A 334 26.66 1.52 13.37
N ASN A 335 27.25 2.58 13.91
CA ASN A 335 26.56 3.87 14.04
C ASN A 335 26.29 4.44 12.65
N THR A 336 25.17 5.15 12.54
CA THR A 336 24.66 5.67 11.25
C THR A 336 24.69 7.19 11.21
N GLY A 337 25.08 7.84 12.31
CA GLY A 337 25.40 9.27 12.32
C GLY A 337 26.53 9.62 11.36
N VAL A 338 26.53 10.87 10.88
CA VAL A 338 27.49 11.39 9.91
C VAL A 338 28.19 12.62 10.48
N ASN A 339 29.40 12.92 10.01
CA ASN A 339 30.06 14.17 10.37
C ASN A 339 29.19 15.39 9.95
N PRO A 340 28.97 16.39 10.84
CA PRO A 340 28.18 17.58 10.52
C PRO A 340 28.60 18.31 9.24
N ASP A 341 29.90 18.37 8.96
CA ASP A 341 30.44 19.07 7.78
C ASP A 341 30.06 18.34 6.49
N VAL A 342 30.10 17.00 6.52
CA VAL A 342 29.64 16.18 5.39
C VAL A 342 28.14 16.41 5.15
N LEU A 343 27.32 16.38 6.20
CA LEU A 343 25.87 16.63 6.10
C LEU A 343 25.55 18.00 5.48
N LYS A 344 26.28 19.04 5.89
CA LYS A 344 26.12 20.40 5.31
C LYS A 344 26.58 20.47 3.86
N ASN A 345 27.71 19.85 3.53
CA ASN A 345 28.27 19.87 2.18
C ASN A 345 27.35 19.15 1.19
N VAL A 346 26.93 17.92 1.52
CA VAL A 346 26.02 17.17 0.65
C VAL A 346 24.63 17.82 0.61
N GLY A 347 24.15 18.35 1.74
CA GLY A 347 22.88 19.08 1.80
C GLY A 347 22.85 20.32 0.90
N ARG A 348 23.97 21.04 0.78
CA ARG A 348 24.13 22.14 -0.18
C ARG A 348 24.13 21.61 -1.62
N ALA A 349 24.90 20.57 -1.91
CA ALA A 349 25.01 20.01 -3.26
C ALA A 349 23.63 19.58 -3.82
N ILE A 350 22.84 18.84 -3.03
CA ILE A 350 21.53 18.33 -3.47
C ILE A 350 20.43 19.40 -3.55
N THR A 351 20.70 20.63 -3.10
CA THR A 351 19.76 21.76 -3.15
C THR A 351 20.12 22.81 -4.20
N ILE A 352 21.22 22.62 -4.93
CA ILE A 352 21.66 23.49 -6.01
C ILE A 352 21.12 22.98 -7.35
N LEU A 353 20.55 23.90 -8.14
CA LEU A 353 20.15 23.68 -9.53
C LEU A 353 21.12 24.44 -10.46
N PRO A 354 21.37 23.97 -11.70
CA PRO A 354 22.32 24.60 -12.61
C PRO A 354 21.93 26.03 -12.97
N GLU A 355 22.93 26.85 -13.26
CA GLU A 355 22.68 28.20 -13.77
C GLU A 355 21.93 28.14 -15.11
N GLY A 356 20.89 28.95 -15.26
CA GLY A 356 20.04 28.95 -16.45
C GLY A 356 18.93 27.88 -16.47
N PHE A 357 18.97 26.88 -15.57
CA PHE A 357 17.91 25.87 -15.45
C PHE A 357 16.61 26.51 -14.93
N LYS A 358 15.50 26.25 -15.61
CA LYS A 358 14.17 26.83 -15.34
C LYS A 358 13.22 25.78 -14.77
N PRO A 359 13.33 25.43 -13.48
CA PRO A 359 12.40 24.51 -12.83
C PRO A 359 11.00 25.13 -12.71
N HIS A 360 9.99 24.28 -12.56
CA HIS A 360 8.65 24.76 -12.21
C HIS A 360 8.69 25.58 -10.91
N ARG A 361 7.94 26.69 -10.87
CA ARG A 361 8.00 27.68 -9.77
C ARG A 361 7.69 27.09 -8.38
N ALA A 362 6.87 26.04 -8.32
CA ALA A 362 6.60 25.33 -7.05
C ALA A 362 7.77 24.45 -6.62
N VAL A 363 8.46 23.80 -7.56
CA VAL A 363 9.65 22.97 -7.27
C VAL A 363 10.81 23.86 -6.84
N LYS A 364 11.01 24.99 -7.51
CA LYS A 364 12.02 25.99 -7.09
C LYS A 364 11.90 26.37 -5.61
N LYS A 365 10.66 26.60 -5.15
CA LYS A 365 10.39 26.93 -3.74
C LYS A 365 10.72 25.79 -2.78
N VAL A 366 10.50 24.53 -3.19
CA VAL A 366 10.89 23.37 -2.39
C VAL A 366 12.41 23.33 -2.22
N TYR A 367 13.16 23.53 -3.30
CA TYR A 367 14.63 23.60 -3.25
C TYR A 367 15.15 24.78 -2.41
N GLU A 368 14.55 25.96 -2.53
CA GLU A 368 14.87 27.13 -1.69
C GLU A 368 14.58 26.85 -0.21
N GLU A 369 13.48 26.15 0.11
CA GLU A 369 13.15 25.75 1.48
C GLU A 369 14.12 24.69 2.03
N HIS A 370 14.49 23.70 1.22
CA HIS A 370 15.48 22.68 1.57
C HIS A 370 16.87 23.29 1.80
N ALA A 371 17.31 24.21 0.94
CA ALA A 371 18.56 24.95 1.12
C ALA A 371 18.56 25.68 2.47
N ARG A 372 17.46 26.37 2.80
CA ARG A 372 17.29 27.04 4.09
C ARG A 372 17.34 26.07 5.27
N MET A 373 16.71 24.89 5.17
CA MET A 373 16.75 23.85 6.24
C MET A 373 18.18 23.39 6.52
N ILE A 374 19.01 23.24 5.47
CA ILE A 374 20.41 22.87 5.60
C ILE A 374 21.25 24.01 6.19
N GLU A 375 21.01 25.24 5.77
CA GLU A 375 21.71 26.42 6.29
C GLU A 375 21.42 26.66 7.77
N THR A 376 20.15 26.57 8.19
CA THR A 376 19.77 26.78 9.59
C THR A 376 20.00 25.54 10.45
N GLY A 377 20.00 24.34 9.85
CA GLY A 377 20.09 23.07 10.56
C GLY A 377 18.81 22.68 11.32
N GLU A 378 17.69 23.35 11.03
CA GLU A 378 16.44 23.23 11.78
C GLU A 378 15.27 22.85 10.88
N GLY A 379 14.38 22.00 11.38
CA GLY A 379 13.09 21.73 10.74
C GLY A 379 13.18 20.98 9.41
N LEU A 380 14.15 20.06 9.28
CA LEU A 380 14.29 19.17 8.12
C LEU A 380 13.05 18.28 8.00
N ASP A 381 12.51 18.18 6.79
CA ASP A 381 11.37 17.34 6.48
C ASP A 381 11.77 15.93 6.05
N TRP A 382 10.77 15.11 5.74
CA TRP A 382 10.97 13.72 5.35
C TRP A 382 11.80 13.57 4.07
N ALA A 383 11.55 14.41 3.07
CA ALA A 383 12.25 14.37 1.79
C ALA A 383 13.72 14.77 1.96
N MET A 384 14.00 15.77 2.78
CA MET A 384 15.37 16.18 3.11
C MET A 384 16.11 15.08 3.88
N GLY A 385 15.45 14.42 4.84
CA GLY A 385 16.03 13.27 5.56
C GLY A 385 16.33 12.08 4.65
N GLU A 386 15.46 11.79 3.69
CA GLU A 386 15.66 10.78 2.65
C GLU A 386 16.85 11.14 1.73
N ALA A 387 16.87 12.36 1.19
CA ALA A 387 17.91 12.81 0.27
C ALA A 387 19.29 12.86 0.94
N LEU A 388 19.37 13.23 2.22
CA LEU A 388 20.61 13.13 3.00
C LEU A 388 21.08 11.68 3.16
N ALA A 389 20.16 10.73 3.34
CA ALA A 389 20.53 9.32 3.47
C ALA A 389 21.15 8.80 2.18
N PHE A 390 20.55 9.14 1.03
CA PHE A 390 21.09 8.80 -0.28
C PHE A 390 22.44 9.47 -0.51
N ALA A 391 22.52 10.80 -0.36
CA ALA A 391 23.74 11.56 -0.63
C ALA A 391 24.93 11.13 0.23
N THR A 392 24.69 10.85 1.52
CA THR A 392 25.77 10.39 2.42
C THR A 392 26.24 8.98 2.08
N LEU A 393 25.37 8.09 1.62
CA LEU A 393 25.76 6.75 1.17
C LEU A 393 26.54 6.79 -0.15
N LEU A 394 26.16 7.71 -1.07
CA LEU A 394 26.92 7.96 -2.31
C LEU A 394 28.33 8.42 -2.00
N VAL A 395 28.49 9.40 -1.08
CA VAL A 395 29.80 9.88 -0.62
C VAL A 395 30.65 8.78 0.04
N GLU A 396 30.00 7.79 0.65
CA GLU A 396 30.66 6.61 1.21
C GLU A 396 31.04 5.54 0.17
N GLY A 397 30.73 5.74 -1.11
CA GLY A 397 31.06 4.78 -2.17
C GLY A 397 29.95 3.79 -2.52
N ASN A 398 28.75 3.93 -1.95
CA ASN A 398 27.66 2.97 -2.15
C ASN A 398 26.76 3.35 -3.33
N HIS A 399 26.31 2.36 -4.09
CA HIS A 399 25.29 2.56 -5.12
C HIS A 399 23.91 2.67 -4.48
N VAL A 400 23.11 3.64 -4.90
CA VAL A 400 21.72 3.81 -4.46
C VAL A 400 20.78 3.71 -5.66
N ARG A 401 19.80 2.79 -5.60
CA ARG A 401 18.79 2.60 -6.64
C ARG A 401 17.38 2.67 -6.05
N LEU A 402 16.54 3.56 -6.57
CA LEU A 402 15.12 3.70 -6.23
C LEU A 402 14.25 3.47 -7.47
N SER A 403 13.30 2.54 -7.37
CA SER A 403 12.44 2.11 -8.47
C SER A 403 10.99 2.02 -8.01
N GLY A 404 10.06 2.42 -8.87
CA GLY A 404 8.64 2.36 -8.58
C GLY A 404 7.84 3.38 -9.40
N GLN A 405 6.53 3.37 -9.26
CA GLN A 405 5.66 4.28 -10.02
C GLN A 405 5.82 5.72 -9.51
N ASP A 406 6.14 6.65 -10.41
CA ASP A 406 6.29 8.08 -10.14
C ASP A 406 7.36 8.45 -9.08
N VAL A 407 8.31 7.57 -8.77
CA VAL A 407 9.31 7.76 -7.70
C VAL A 407 10.24 8.94 -7.92
N GLU A 408 10.50 9.32 -9.19
CA GLU A 408 11.33 10.48 -9.55
C GLU A 408 10.81 11.78 -8.90
N ARG A 409 9.49 11.99 -8.96
CA ARG A 409 8.79 13.11 -8.29
C ARG A 409 8.37 12.73 -6.87
N GLY A 410 8.06 11.46 -6.67
CA GLY A 410 7.27 10.90 -5.58
C GLY A 410 5.76 11.08 -5.82
N THR A 411 4.97 10.06 -5.50
CA THR A 411 3.49 10.07 -5.58
C THR A 411 2.90 11.33 -4.96
N PHE A 412 3.37 11.67 -3.77
CA PHE A 412 2.90 12.82 -3.00
C PHE A 412 3.60 14.14 -3.36
N SER A 413 4.38 14.19 -4.45
CA SER A 413 5.17 15.35 -4.89
C SER A 413 6.08 15.91 -3.78
N HIS A 414 6.79 15.02 -3.09
CA HIS A 414 7.63 15.37 -1.95
C HIS A 414 9.12 15.24 -2.26
N ARG A 415 9.49 14.31 -3.15
CA ARG A 415 10.89 13.88 -3.35
C ARG A 415 11.62 14.76 -4.35
N HIS A 416 11.07 14.92 -5.55
CA HIS A 416 11.69 15.69 -6.63
C HIS A 416 13.17 15.34 -6.89
N ALA A 417 13.53 14.05 -6.84
CA ALA A 417 14.90 13.61 -7.13
C ALA A 417 15.30 13.90 -8.58
N MET A 418 14.33 13.85 -9.51
CA MET A 418 14.48 14.30 -10.88
C MET A 418 13.66 15.58 -11.11
N VAL A 419 14.30 16.62 -11.64
CA VAL A 419 13.67 17.90 -11.97
C VAL A 419 13.70 18.13 -13.47
N HIS A 420 12.67 18.78 -14.01
CA HIS A 420 12.53 19.06 -15.43
C HIS A 420 12.57 20.56 -15.71
N ASP A 421 13.41 20.96 -16.66
CA ASP A 421 13.39 22.31 -17.22
C ASP A 421 12.07 22.55 -17.96
N GLN A 422 11.40 23.67 -17.66
CA GLN A 422 10.09 23.98 -18.22
C GLN A 422 10.12 24.50 -19.66
N GLU A 423 11.29 24.90 -20.16
CA GLU A 423 11.47 25.38 -21.54
C GLU A 423 12.09 24.32 -22.44
N THR A 424 13.11 23.58 -21.96
CA THR A 424 13.83 22.59 -22.79
C THR A 424 13.34 21.16 -22.60
N GLY A 425 12.71 20.85 -21.47
CA GLY A 425 12.34 19.49 -21.07
C GLY A 425 13.51 18.65 -20.55
N GLU A 426 14.72 19.23 -20.47
CA GLU A 426 15.92 18.59 -19.93
C GLU A 426 15.71 18.15 -18.49
N LYS A 427 16.24 16.97 -18.16
CA LYS A 427 16.17 16.39 -16.82
C LYS A 427 17.44 16.70 -16.05
N TYR A 428 17.33 17.03 -14.78
CA TYR A 428 18.44 17.24 -13.87
C TYR A 428 18.21 16.50 -12.54
N CYS A 429 19.22 15.74 -12.10
CA CYS A 429 19.21 15.00 -10.86
C CYS A 429 20.34 15.52 -9.93
N PRO A 430 20.03 16.30 -8.89
CA PRO A 430 21.05 16.85 -8.00
C PRO A 430 21.90 15.78 -7.28
N LEU A 431 21.36 14.57 -7.09
CA LEU A 431 22.06 13.47 -6.44
C LEU A 431 23.20 12.89 -7.30
N ASP A 432 23.23 13.20 -8.60
CA ASP A 432 24.30 12.77 -9.51
C ASP A 432 25.53 13.68 -9.39
N HIS A 433 25.42 14.78 -8.63
CA HIS A 433 26.43 15.83 -8.52
C HIS A 433 26.86 16.09 -7.06
N VAL A 434 26.85 15.07 -6.20
CA VAL A 434 27.26 15.20 -4.78
C VAL A 434 28.76 15.07 -4.56
N MET A 435 29.49 14.50 -5.52
CA MET A 435 30.96 14.40 -5.53
C MET A 435 31.54 14.85 -6.87
N GLU A 436 32.79 15.33 -6.86
CA GLU A 436 33.53 15.57 -8.10
C GLU A 436 33.78 14.26 -8.86
N ASN A 437 33.59 14.26 -10.18
CA ASN A 437 33.75 13.09 -11.06
C ASN A 437 32.90 11.88 -10.65
N GLN A 438 31.74 12.10 -10.03
CA GLN A 438 30.78 11.05 -9.71
C GLN A 438 30.29 10.36 -11.00
N ASN A 439 30.21 9.03 -10.97
CA ASN A 439 29.48 8.29 -11.99
C ASN A 439 27.98 8.55 -11.81
N GLU A 440 27.31 9.13 -12.80
CA GLU A 440 25.88 9.46 -12.76
C GLU A 440 25.02 8.21 -12.49
N GLU A 441 25.44 7.02 -12.93
CA GLU A 441 24.71 5.77 -12.65
C GLU A 441 24.80 5.30 -11.19
N MET A 442 25.67 5.91 -10.36
CA MET A 442 25.81 5.60 -8.93
C MET A 442 24.58 5.98 -8.11
N PHE A 443 23.74 6.89 -8.61
CA PHE A 443 22.39 7.10 -8.12
C PHE A 443 21.40 6.86 -9.27
N THR A 444 20.59 5.82 -9.14
CA THR A 444 19.54 5.55 -10.12
C THR A 444 18.17 5.76 -9.49
N VAL A 445 17.41 6.74 -9.96
CA VAL A 445 15.98 6.86 -9.67
C VAL A 445 15.20 6.62 -10.95
N SER A 446 14.26 5.67 -10.94
CA SER A 446 13.57 5.23 -12.15
C SER A 446 12.08 5.09 -11.93
N ASN A 447 11.30 5.89 -12.65
CA ASN A 447 9.88 5.63 -12.80
C ASN A 447 9.68 4.27 -13.49
N SER A 448 9.03 3.35 -12.80
CA SER A 448 8.74 2.01 -13.32
C SER A 448 7.55 2.02 -14.27
N SER A 449 7.38 0.92 -15.02
CA SER A 449 6.08 0.61 -15.61
C SER A 449 5.02 0.40 -14.53
N LEU A 450 3.75 0.38 -14.92
CA LEU A 450 2.62 0.14 -14.02
C LEU A 450 2.48 -1.36 -13.70
N SER A 451 3.51 -1.92 -13.07
CA SER A 451 3.66 -3.33 -12.70
C SER A 451 4.26 -3.42 -11.30
N GLU A 452 3.62 -4.17 -10.40
CA GLU A 452 4.19 -4.48 -9.09
C GLU A 452 4.95 -5.81 -9.11
N PHE A 453 4.41 -6.86 -9.73
CA PHE A 453 5.00 -8.20 -9.69
C PHE A 453 6.32 -8.25 -10.47
N GLY A 454 6.31 -7.82 -11.74
CA GLY A 454 7.52 -7.73 -12.56
C GLY A 454 8.57 -6.80 -11.97
N VAL A 455 8.20 -5.59 -11.55
CA VAL A 455 9.17 -4.61 -11.05
C VAL A 455 9.76 -5.01 -9.70
N LEU A 456 8.96 -5.48 -8.73
CA LEU A 456 9.51 -5.90 -7.43
C LEU A 456 10.43 -7.13 -7.58
N GLY A 457 10.07 -8.07 -8.46
CA GLY A 457 10.94 -9.20 -8.81
C GLY A 457 12.27 -8.73 -9.40
N PHE A 458 12.24 -7.72 -10.28
CA PHE A 458 13.44 -7.12 -10.85
C PHE A 458 14.32 -6.48 -9.78
N GLU A 459 13.76 -5.64 -8.91
CA GLU A 459 14.56 -4.99 -7.86
C GLU A 459 15.13 -5.99 -6.84
N LEU A 460 14.42 -7.08 -6.57
CA LEU A 460 14.95 -8.19 -5.79
C LEU A 460 16.18 -8.81 -6.46
N GLY A 461 16.10 -9.11 -7.76
CA GLY A 461 17.23 -9.62 -8.53
C GLY A 461 18.43 -8.67 -8.51
N TYR A 462 18.16 -7.37 -8.61
CA TYR A 462 19.19 -6.33 -8.55
C TYR A 462 19.90 -6.32 -7.19
N ALA A 463 19.12 -6.33 -6.10
CA ALA A 463 19.61 -6.30 -4.72
C ALA A 463 20.42 -7.56 -4.33
N MET A 464 20.28 -8.64 -5.10
CA MET A 464 21.02 -9.87 -4.87
C MET A 464 22.46 -9.79 -5.38
N GLU A 465 22.81 -8.90 -6.30
CA GLU A 465 24.13 -8.99 -6.96
C GLU A 465 25.26 -8.39 -6.11
N ASN A 466 25.06 -7.20 -5.53
CA ASN A 466 26.09 -6.51 -4.76
C ASN A 466 25.59 -6.18 -3.33
N PRO A 467 26.31 -6.58 -2.27
CA PRO A 467 25.93 -6.23 -0.90
C PRO A 467 25.99 -4.73 -0.65
N ASP A 468 26.88 -3.97 -1.27
CA ASP A 468 27.13 -2.55 -0.97
C ASP A 468 26.22 -1.60 -1.77
N ALA A 469 25.00 -2.06 -2.06
CA ALA A 469 23.98 -1.31 -2.77
C ALA A 469 22.72 -1.13 -1.93
N LEU A 470 22.24 0.11 -1.83
CA LEU A 470 20.92 0.40 -1.28
C LEU A 470 19.90 0.35 -2.42
N VAL A 471 19.23 -0.78 -2.57
CA VAL A 471 18.15 -0.95 -3.56
C VAL A 471 16.81 -0.78 -2.86
N LEU A 472 15.95 0.08 -3.41
CA LEU A 472 14.63 0.41 -2.90
C LEU A 472 13.57 0.21 -3.98
N TRP A 473 12.46 -0.40 -3.59
CA TRP A 473 11.21 -0.40 -4.34
C TRP A 473 10.13 0.36 -3.57
N GLU A 474 9.44 1.29 -4.24
CA GLU A 474 8.34 2.06 -3.66
C GLU A 474 7.02 1.76 -4.37
N ALA A 475 6.03 1.31 -3.60
CA ALA A 475 4.65 1.22 -4.06
C ALA A 475 4.02 2.62 -4.13
N GLN A 476 3.16 2.88 -5.11
CA GLN A 476 2.48 4.19 -5.21
C GLN A 476 1.64 4.49 -3.96
N PHE A 477 0.88 3.47 -3.52
CA PHE A 477 0.31 3.33 -2.19
C PHE A 477 0.64 1.93 -1.68
N GLY A 478 0.84 1.79 -0.36
CA GLY A 478 1.21 0.49 0.21
C GLY A 478 0.18 -0.61 -0.03
N ASP A 479 -1.09 -0.22 -0.23
CA ASP A 479 -2.21 -1.10 -0.53
C ASP A 479 -1.97 -1.97 -1.79
N PHE A 480 -1.23 -1.47 -2.78
CA PHE A 480 -0.99 -2.13 -4.08
C PHE A 480 0.11 -3.20 -4.05
N ALA A 481 0.87 -3.30 -2.96
CA ALA A 481 1.93 -4.31 -2.82
C ALA A 481 1.40 -5.76 -2.91
N ASN A 482 0.10 -5.97 -2.68
CA ASN A 482 -0.53 -7.26 -2.85
C ASN A 482 -0.47 -7.81 -4.29
N GLY A 483 -0.27 -6.98 -5.32
CA GLY A 483 -0.02 -7.42 -6.70
C GLY A 483 1.26 -8.25 -6.83
N ALA A 484 2.25 -8.02 -5.97
CA ALA A 484 3.52 -8.72 -5.95
C ALA A 484 3.64 -9.76 -4.82
N GLN A 485 2.52 -10.26 -4.28
CA GLN A 485 2.50 -11.14 -3.09
C GLN A 485 3.40 -12.38 -3.25
N VAL A 486 3.49 -12.95 -4.45
CA VAL A 486 4.36 -14.12 -4.70
C VAL A 486 5.84 -13.80 -4.47
N ILE A 487 6.30 -12.59 -4.80
CA ILE A 487 7.68 -12.16 -4.54
C ILE A 487 7.91 -12.00 -3.03
N PHE A 488 6.94 -11.42 -2.31
CA PHE A 488 7.01 -11.30 -0.85
C PHE A 488 7.06 -12.68 -0.16
N ASP A 489 6.16 -13.58 -0.54
CA ASP A 489 5.99 -14.89 0.11
C ASP A 489 7.15 -15.83 -0.20
N GLN A 490 7.54 -15.88 -1.47
CA GLN A 490 8.42 -16.94 -1.95
C GLN A 490 9.86 -16.53 -2.14
N PHE A 491 10.18 -15.25 -2.06
CA PHE A 491 11.56 -14.79 -2.15
C PHE A 491 11.97 -13.95 -0.95
N LEU A 492 11.27 -12.85 -0.66
CA LEU A 492 11.72 -11.91 0.39
C LEU A 492 11.60 -12.49 1.80
N SER A 493 10.49 -13.13 2.15
CA SER A 493 10.28 -13.65 3.50
C SER A 493 10.98 -14.99 3.76
N SER A 494 11.29 -15.76 2.71
CA SER A 494 11.70 -17.16 2.82
C SER A 494 12.94 -17.54 2.00
N GLY A 495 13.44 -16.66 1.13
CA GLY A 495 14.56 -16.97 0.22
C GLY A 495 15.88 -17.24 0.93
N GLU A 496 16.12 -16.58 2.06
CA GLU A 496 17.31 -16.86 2.87
C GLU A 496 17.21 -18.23 3.57
N SER A 497 16.05 -18.57 4.13
CA SER A 497 15.84 -19.87 4.78
C SER A 497 15.85 -21.03 3.77
N LYS A 498 15.30 -20.84 2.57
CA LYS A 498 15.23 -21.87 1.53
C LYS A 498 16.53 -22.04 0.76
N TRP A 499 17.20 -20.94 0.42
CA TRP A 499 18.31 -20.92 -0.55
C TRP A 499 19.56 -20.20 -0.04
N LEU A 500 19.62 -19.84 1.24
CA LEU A 500 20.73 -19.09 1.86
C LEU A 500 21.00 -17.73 1.20
N ARG A 501 20.01 -17.19 0.48
CA ARG A 501 20.15 -15.94 -0.27
C ARG A 501 19.77 -14.74 0.58
N GLN A 502 20.77 -13.99 1.06
CA GLN A 502 20.57 -12.67 1.63
C GLN A 502 20.15 -11.64 0.56
N THR A 503 19.39 -10.64 0.99
CA THR A 503 19.04 -9.47 0.16
C THR A 503 18.86 -8.25 1.04
N GLY A 504 19.31 -7.09 0.55
CA GLY A 504 19.21 -5.81 1.23
C GLY A 504 18.00 -4.97 0.82
N LEU A 505 17.08 -5.52 0.01
CA LEU A 505 15.98 -4.77 -0.62
C LEU A 505 15.12 -4.03 0.42
N VAL A 506 14.95 -2.74 0.20
CA VAL A 506 14.04 -1.89 0.97
C VAL A 506 12.72 -1.76 0.23
N VAL A 507 11.61 -1.96 0.94
CA VAL A 507 10.25 -1.90 0.40
C VAL A 507 9.53 -0.75 1.10
N LEU A 508 9.22 0.31 0.35
CA LEU A 508 8.55 1.51 0.84
C LEU A 508 7.05 1.42 0.53
N LEU A 509 6.21 1.37 1.57
CA LEU A 509 4.77 1.14 1.47
C LEU A 509 3.99 2.30 2.10
N PRO A 510 3.50 3.28 1.30
CA PRO A 510 2.78 4.42 1.83
C PRO A 510 1.53 4.02 2.63
N HIS A 511 1.51 4.34 3.91
CA HIS A 511 0.54 3.85 4.89
C HIS A 511 -0.05 4.99 5.73
N GLY A 512 -1.33 4.88 6.08
CA GLY A 512 -2.00 5.83 6.99
C GLY A 512 -3.50 5.96 6.76
N TYR A 513 -4.29 5.97 7.83
CA TYR A 513 -5.76 6.06 7.77
C TYR A 513 -6.24 7.52 7.73
N ASP A 514 -6.07 8.16 6.57
CA ASP A 514 -6.39 9.58 6.35
C ASP A 514 -7.78 9.82 5.72
N GLY A 515 -8.63 8.79 5.68
CA GLY A 515 -10.01 8.89 5.17
C GLY A 515 -10.15 8.81 3.64
N GLN A 516 -9.15 8.25 2.94
CA GLN A 516 -9.11 8.14 1.47
C GLN A 516 -9.75 6.84 0.92
N GLY A 517 -10.47 6.08 1.77
CA GLY A 517 -11.10 4.83 1.38
C GLY A 517 -10.19 3.60 1.52
N PRO A 518 -10.70 2.41 1.16
CA PRO A 518 -10.02 1.15 1.46
C PRO A 518 -8.69 0.97 0.73
N GLU A 519 -8.56 1.36 -0.53
CA GLU A 519 -7.36 1.09 -1.35
C GLU A 519 -6.26 2.18 -1.22
N HIS A 520 -6.41 3.10 -0.27
CA HIS A 520 -5.47 4.21 -0.06
C HIS A 520 -5.20 4.44 1.43
N SER A 521 -5.29 3.40 2.25
CA SER A 521 -5.18 3.50 3.71
C SER A 521 -4.16 2.55 4.31
N SER A 522 -4.14 1.29 3.86
CA SER A 522 -3.45 0.21 4.56
C SER A 522 -2.50 -0.55 3.64
N ALA A 523 -1.21 -0.47 3.96
CA ALA A 523 -0.19 -1.38 3.44
C ALA A 523 -0.33 -2.82 3.95
N ARG A 524 -1.38 -3.14 4.72
CA ARG A 524 -1.59 -4.46 5.34
C ARG A 524 -0.40 -4.90 6.18
N LEU A 525 0.05 -4.00 7.06
CA LEU A 525 1.13 -4.22 8.02
C LEU A 525 1.01 -5.58 8.73
N GLU A 526 -0.22 -6.00 9.07
CA GLU A 526 -0.50 -7.29 9.71
C GLU A 526 0.03 -8.51 8.93
N ARG A 527 0.04 -8.44 7.59
CA ARG A 527 0.47 -9.55 6.73
C ARG A 527 1.98 -9.72 6.76
N PHE A 528 2.72 -8.62 6.68
CA PHE A 528 4.18 -8.63 6.81
C PHE A 528 4.60 -9.12 8.20
N LEU A 529 3.88 -8.70 9.24
CA LEU A 529 4.13 -9.15 10.62
C LEU A 529 3.74 -10.62 10.85
N GLN A 530 2.75 -11.14 10.14
CA GLN A 530 2.38 -12.57 10.20
C GLN A 530 3.44 -13.46 9.56
N MET A 531 4.10 -12.98 8.51
CA MET A 531 5.16 -13.71 7.81
C MET A 531 6.54 -13.55 8.46
N SER A 532 6.67 -12.80 9.54
CA SER A 532 7.88 -12.74 10.37
C SER A 532 8.06 -14.01 11.19
N ASP A 533 9.30 -14.49 11.29
CA ASP A 533 9.67 -15.79 11.90
C ASP A 533 10.06 -15.73 13.38
N GLU A 534 9.81 -14.61 14.07
CA GLU A 534 10.08 -14.49 15.50
C GLU A 534 9.11 -15.31 16.35
N ASN A 535 9.64 -16.07 17.31
CA ASN A 535 8.83 -16.72 18.34
C ASN A 535 8.27 -15.69 19.35
N PRO A 536 6.93 -15.54 19.47
CA PRO A 536 6.35 -14.56 20.37
C PRO A 536 6.41 -14.91 21.86
N TYR A 537 6.82 -16.13 22.22
CA TYR A 537 6.84 -16.65 23.58
C TYR A 537 8.24 -16.80 24.18
N GLU A 538 9.28 -16.47 23.41
CA GLU A 538 10.66 -16.52 23.85
C GLU A 538 11.25 -15.12 23.96
N ILE A 539 11.87 -14.81 25.11
CA ILE A 539 12.66 -13.59 25.26
C ILE A 539 14.03 -13.87 24.62
N PRO A 540 14.38 -13.18 23.52
CA PRO A 540 15.66 -13.36 22.86
C PRO A 540 16.82 -12.81 23.71
N GLU A 541 18.07 -13.10 23.32
CA GLU A 541 19.25 -12.50 23.95
C GLU A 541 19.16 -10.97 23.94
N MET A 542 19.29 -10.38 25.14
CA MET A 542 19.04 -8.96 25.42
C MET A 542 20.33 -8.16 25.54
N ASP A 543 21.46 -8.84 25.81
CA ASP A 543 22.76 -8.20 25.89
C ASP A 543 23.13 -7.58 24.51
N PRO A 544 23.42 -6.26 24.44
CA PRO A 544 23.73 -5.60 23.18
C PRO A 544 24.93 -6.21 22.43
N THR A 545 25.86 -6.87 23.13
CA THR A 545 27.07 -7.45 22.53
C THR A 545 26.83 -8.81 21.87
N HIS A 546 25.79 -9.54 22.31
CA HIS A 546 25.43 -10.87 21.79
C HIS A 546 24.12 -10.90 20.99
N ARG A 547 23.41 -9.77 20.95
CA ARG A 547 22.11 -9.66 20.26
C ARG A 547 22.25 -9.86 18.76
N ASN A 548 21.55 -10.88 18.25
CA ASN A 548 21.53 -11.23 16.83
C ASN A 548 20.11 -11.33 16.22
N GLN A 549 19.07 -10.90 16.92
CA GLN A 549 17.67 -10.98 16.46
C GLN A 549 17.49 -10.44 15.04
N ILE A 550 18.04 -9.25 14.77
CA ILE A 550 17.95 -8.58 13.46
C ILE A 550 18.66 -9.34 12.34
N GLN A 551 19.66 -10.15 12.67
CA GLN A 551 20.37 -11.00 11.74
C GLN A 551 19.67 -12.36 11.57
N LYS A 552 18.95 -12.84 12.59
CA LYS A 552 18.21 -14.09 12.54
C LYS A 552 16.86 -13.95 11.87
N SER A 553 16.11 -12.89 12.16
CA SER A 553 14.79 -12.68 11.60
C SER A 553 14.85 -12.63 10.08
N ASN A 554 13.85 -13.20 9.42
CA ASN A 554 13.78 -13.25 7.96
C ASN A 554 13.78 -11.85 7.31
N TRP A 555 13.15 -10.86 7.95
CA TRP A 555 13.17 -9.47 7.52
C TRP A 555 12.93 -8.50 8.67
N GLN A 556 12.93 -7.21 8.38
CA GLN A 556 12.62 -6.14 9.34
C GLN A 556 11.33 -5.43 8.92
N VAL A 557 10.48 -5.11 9.90
CA VAL A 557 9.26 -4.32 9.68
C VAL A 557 9.29 -3.09 10.57
N VAL A 558 9.24 -1.91 9.96
CA VAL A 558 9.30 -0.61 10.64
C VAL A 558 8.15 0.30 10.22
N ASN A 559 7.68 1.14 11.14
CA ASN A 559 6.69 2.19 10.89
C ASN A 559 7.17 3.46 11.60
N VAL A 560 8.03 4.18 10.87
CA VAL A 560 8.83 5.27 11.42
C VAL A 560 8.07 6.59 11.49
N THR A 561 8.43 7.45 12.45
CA THR A 561 7.67 8.68 12.72
C THR A 561 8.47 9.98 12.62
N THR A 562 9.79 9.94 12.38
CA THR A 562 10.61 11.15 12.19
C THR A 562 11.55 11.04 11.00
N PRO A 563 11.88 12.17 10.33
CA PRO A 563 12.86 12.19 9.24
C PRO A 563 14.23 11.63 9.64
N ALA A 564 14.74 11.96 10.83
CA ALA A 564 16.03 11.42 11.31
C ALA A 564 15.99 9.90 11.48
N ASN A 565 14.90 9.33 11.99
CA ASN A 565 14.82 7.88 12.16
C ASN A 565 14.73 7.16 10.80
N TYR A 566 14.08 7.78 9.81
CA TYR A 566 14.08 7.27 8.43
C TYR A 566 15.48 7.29 7.81
N PHE A 567 16.22 8.39 7.96
CA PHE A 567 17.61 8.47 7.52
C PHE A 567 18.48 7.34 8.10
N HIS A 568 18.41 7.14 9.42
CA HIS A 568 19.22 6.13 10.08
C HIS A 568 18.81 4.70 9.73
N VAL A 569 17.52 4.42 9.51
CA VAL A 569 17.07 3.08 9.14
C VAL A 569 17.53 2.69 7.73
N LEU A 570 17.59 3.65 6.80
CA LEU A 570 18.13 3.43 5.45
C LEU A 570 19.63 3.17 5.50
N ARG A 571 20.41 4.03 6.17
CA ARG A 571 21.86 3.85 6.32
C ARG A 571 22.23 2.56 7.05
N ARG A 572 21.39 2.14 8.00
CA ARG A 572 21.54 0.85 8.69
C ARG A 572 21.53 -0.34 7.71
N GLN A 573 20.85 -0.27 6.57
CA GLN A 573 20.88 -1.35 5.58
C GLN A 573 22.30 -1.65 5.08
N ILE A 574 23.12 -0.60 4.94
CA ILE A 574 24.52 -0.67 4.47
C ILE A 574 25.50 -0.86 5.62
N HIS A 575 25.29 -0.18 6.75
CA HIS A 575 26.20 -0.16 7.92
C HIS A 575 26.16 -1.42 8.79
N ARG A 576 25.96 -2.58 8.16
CA ARG A 576 25.97 -3.92 8.74
C ARG A 576 26.71 -4.86 7.80
N GLU A 577 27.27 -5.95 8.32
CA GLU A 577 28.01 -6.95 7.53
C GLU A 577 27.12 -8.15 7.14
N PHE A 578 25.80 -7.94 7.16
CA PHE A 578 24.78 -8.87 6.67
C PHE A 578 23.68 -8.06 5.96
N ARG A 579 22.88 -8.71 5.11
CA ARG A 579 21.71 -8.08 4.46
C ARG A 579 20.42 -8.80 4.81
N LYS A 580 19.39 -8.00 5.13
CA LYS A 580 18.01 -8.42 5.36
C LYS A 580 17.06 -7.46 4.67
N PRO A 581 15.92 -7.94 4.14
CA PRO A 581 14.87 -7.07 3.65
C PRO A 581 14.41 -6.09 4.74
N LEU A 582 13.98 -4.91 4.31
CA LEU A 582 13.41 -3.88 5.17
C LEU A 582 12.05 -3.43 4.62
N ILE A 583 10.98 -3.79 5.32
CA ILE A 583 9.62 -3.35 5.03
C ILE A 583 9.34 -2.08 5.82
N VAL A 584 9.11 -0.96 5.12
CA VAL A 584 8.86 0.36 5.71
C VAL A 584 7.42 0.75 5.42
N MET A 585 6.62 0.96 6.48
CA MET A 585 5.37 1.69 6.37
C MET A 585 5.72 3.17 6.15
N SER A 586 5.87 3.59 4.89
CA SER A 586 6.27 4.96 4.56
C SER A 586 5.09 5.91 4.75
N PRO A 587 5.33 7.19 5.05
CA PRO A 587 4.25 8.09 5.40
C PRO A 587 3.55 8.72 4.18
N LYS A 588 2.34 9.21 4.43
CA LYS A 588 1.60 10.11 3.52
C LYS A 588 1.47 11.51 4.11
N ASN A 589 0.66 11.64 5.16
CA ASN A 589 0.43 12.90 5.85
C ASN A 589 1.71 13.44 6.53
N LEU A 590 2.55 12.55 7.10
CA LEU A 590 3.75 12.98 7.81
C LEU A 590 4.80 13.64 6.92
N LEU A 591 4.75 13.44 5.60
CA LEU A 591 5.67 14.08 4.64
C LEU A 591 5.69 15.61 4.78
N ARG A 592 4.56 16.22 5.19
CA ARG A 592 4.43 17.67 5.35
C ARG A 592 3.86 18.06 6.71
N TYR A 593 3.77 17.14 7.65
CA TYR A 593 3.18 17.42 8.95
C TYR A 593 4.08 18.37 9.74
N LYS A 594 3.52 19.47 10.25
CA LYS A 594 4.28 20.58 10.88
C LYS A 594 5.23 20.13 12.00
N PHE A 595 4.85 19.10 12.76
CA PHE A 595 5.64 18.59 13.88
C PHE A 595 6.45 17.34 13.52
N CYS A 596 6.29 16.79 12.31
CA CYS A 596 7.13 15.70 11.82
C CYS A 596 8.35 16.29 11.12
N LYS A 597 9.25 16.85 11.92
CA LYS A 597 10.49 17.46 11.47
C LYS A 597 11.63 16.99 12.37
N SER A 598 12.85 17.02 11.87
CA SER A 598 14.06 16.76 12.64
C SER A 598 15.08 17.87 12.46
N ASN A 599 15.96 18.06 13.43
CA ASN A 599 17.09 18.99 13.31
C ASN A 599 18.33 18.24 12.81
N LEU A 600 19.27 18.97 12.19
CA LEU A 600 20.49 18.38 11.64
C LEU A 600 21.32 17.64 12.70
N SER A 601 21.26 18.11 13.95
CA SER A 601 21.87 17.49 15.14
C SER A 601 21.31 16.09 15.49
N GLU A 602 20.20 15.66 14.87
CA GLU A 602 19.67 14.30 15.03
C GLU A 602 20.25 13.32 13.99
N PHE A 603 20.96 13.84 12.97
CA PHE A 603 21.60 13.07 11.91
C PHE A 603 23.11 12.93 12.14
N ASP A 604 23.72 13.83 12.92
CA ASP A 604 25.16 13.86 13.15
C ASP A 604 25.64 12.93 14.29
N ASP A 605 26.93 12.58 14.26
CA ASP A 605 27.57 11.74 15.31
C ASP A 605 28.34 12.60 16.34
N VAL A 606 27.73 13.67 16.85
CA VAL A 606 28.34 14.55 17.85
C VAL A 606 27.82 14.22 19.25
N GLN A 607 28.74 13.93 20.18
CA GLN A 607 28.38 13.63 21.56
C GLN A 607 27.66 14.82 22.23
N GLY A 608 26.51 14.52 22.85
CA GLY A 608 25.68 15.53 23.54
C GLY A 608 24.57 16.13 22.67
N HIS A 609 24.58 15.88 21.36
CA HIS A 609 23.45 16.23 20.49
C HIS A 609 22.25 15.28 20.70
N PRO A 610 21.00 15.71 20.40
CA PRO A 610 19.78 14.92 20.65
C PRO A 610 19.73 13.55 19.96
N GLY A 611 20.50 13.36 18.89
CA GLY A 611 20.66 12.10 18.17
C GLY A 611 21.56 11.08 18.90
N PHE A 612 22.51 11.55 19.71
CA PHE A 612 23.59 10.76 20.26
C PHE A 612 23.20 10.15 21.62
N ASP A 613 23.01 8.83 21.66
CA ASP A 613 22.74 8.10 22.90
C ASP A 613 24.02 7.42 23.46
N LYS A 614 23.89 6.61 24.52
CA LYS A 614 25.03 5.88 25.13
C LYS A 614 25.81 5.00 24.17
N GLN A 615 25.24 4.70 23.01
CA GLN A 615 25.85 3.88 21.99
C GLN A 615 25.91 4.63 20.63
N GLY A 616 25.78 5.96 20.63
CA GLY A 616 26.00 6.87 19.50
C GLY A 616 24.75 7.22 18.71
N THR A 617 24.90 7.91 17.57
CA THR A 617 23.76 8.30 16.74
C THR A 617 23.35 7.18 15.79
N ARG A 618 22.08 6.78 15.86
CA ARG A 618 21.54 5.59 15.16
C ARG A 618 20.03 5.56 15.08
N PHE A 619 19.52 4.57 14.34
CA PHE A 619 18.11 4.22 14.31
C PHE A 619 17.58 3.87 15.71
N LYS A 620 16.53 4.58 16.14
CA LYS A 620 15.82 4.38 17.40
C LYS A 620 14.68 3.39 17.16
N ARG A 621 14.85 2.14 17.63
CA ARG A 621 13.82 1.08 17.54
C ARG A 621 12.56 1.37 18.34
N LEU A 622 12.69 2.15 19.41
CA LEU A 622 11.61 2.68 20.22
C LEU A 622 11.98 4.12 20.58
N ILE A 623 11.04 5.05 20.40
CA ILE A 623 11.18 6.44 20.86
C ILE A 623 10.34 6.60 22.13
N LYS A 624 10.98 7.07 23.19
CA LYS A 624 10.39 7.26 24.52
C LYS A 624 9.43 8.45 24.52
N ASP A 625 8.58 8.50 25.55
CA ASP A 625 7.73 9.67 25.81
C ASP A 625 8.53 10.93 26.16
N GLN A 626 8.01 12.13 25.93
CA GLN A 626 8.68 13.43 26.12
C GLN A 626 8.86 13.87 27.60
N ASN A 627 8.88 12.94 28.56
CA ASN A 627 9.01 13.24 30.00
C ASN A 627 10.48 13.44 30.44
N ASP A 628 10.69 13.69 31.74
CA ASP A 628 12.02 13.86 32.37
C ASP A 628 12.94 12.64 32.23
N HIS A 629 12.39 11.53 31.71
CA HIS A 629 13.08 10.29 31.38
C HIS A 629 13.84 9.66 32.55
N SER A 630 13.35 9.85 33.78
CA SER A 630 13.97 9.27 34.98
C SER A 630 13.91 7.73 34.94
N ASP A 631 14.71 7.06 35.80
CA ASP A 631 14.71 5.59 35.85
C ASP A 631 13.38 5.02 36.38
N LEU A 632 12.60 5.81 37.12
CA LEU A 632 11.32 5.40 37.72
C LEU A 632 10.33 6.57 37.83
N GLU A 633 9.16 6.43 37.22
CA GLU A 633 8.11 7.45 37.22
C GLU A 633 6.77 6.87 37.71
N LYS A 634 6.54 6.94 39.03
CA LYS A 634 5.33 6.37 39.65
C LYS A 634 4.06 7.18 39.39
N GLY A 635 4.17 8.44 38.98
CA GLY A 635 3.04 9.34 38.72
C GLY A 635 2.29 9.06 37.42
N ILE A 636 2.83 8.19 36.56
CA ILE A 636 2.20 7.83 35.28
C ILE A 636 1.15 6.74 35.50
N ARG A 637 -0.11 7.08 35.23
CA ARG A 637 -1.27 6.18 35.33
C ARG A 637 -1.38 5.27 34.10
N ARG A 638 -0.94 5.71 32.93
CA ARG A 638 -1.10 4.95 31.67
C ARG A 638 0.13 5.06 30.77
N LEU A 639 0.59 3.91 30.26
CA LEU A 639 1.60 3.78 29.22
C LEU A 639 0.90 3.40 27.92
N VAL A 640 0.87 4.33 26.96
CA VAL A 640 0.34 4.11 25.62
C VAL A 640 1.50 3.77 24.69
N LEU A 641 1.51 2.54 24.18
CA LEU A 641 2.37 2.08 23.10
C LEU A 641 1.62 2.25 21.78
N CYS A 642 2.27 2.88 20.80
CA CYS A 642 1.72 3.07 19.46
C CYS A 642 2.82 2.97 18.41
N SER A 643 2.45 2.94 17.13
CA SER A 643 3.39 2.90 16.00
C SER A 643 2.87 3.77 14.85
N GLY A 644 3.77 4.47 14.16
CA GLY A 644 3.40 5.33 13.04
C GLY A 644 2.66 6.62 13.43
N LYS A 645 1.91 7.16 12.47
CA LYS A 645 1.37 8.53 12.53
C LYS A 645 0.39 8.81 13.67
N ILE A 646 -0.27 7.78 14.21
CA ILE A 646 -1.25 7.91 15.31
C ILE A 646 -0.63 8.58 16.55
N TYR A 647 0.69 8.48 16.72
CA TYR A 647 1.43 9.20 17.76
C TYR A 647 1.09 10.69 17.79
N TYR A 648 1.08 11.35 16.63
CA TYR A 648 0.87 12.79 16.56
C TYR A 648 -0.56 13.18 16.95
N GLU A 649 -1.55 12.34 16.65
CA GLU A 649 -2.93 12.55 17.05
C GLU A 649 -3.11 12.34 18.57
N LEU A 650 -2.43 11.34 19.14
CA LEU A 650 -2.42 11.06 20.57
C LEU A 650 -1.73 12.17 21.37
N ASP A 651 -0.58 12.67 20.89
CA ASP A 651 0.16 13.74 21.55
C ASP A 651 -0.60 15.07 21.50
N GLU A 652 -1.22 15.41 20.36
CA GLU A 652 -2.09 16.57 20.29
C GLU A 652 -3.26 16.49 21.28
N GLU A 653 -3.89 15.32 21.44
CA GLU A 653 -4.99 15.14 22.39
C GLU A 653 -4.52 15.19 23.85
N ARG A 654 -3.33 14.64 24.14
CA ARG A 654 -2.69 14.77 25.45
C ARG A 654 -2.44 16.23 25.81
N GLN A 655 -1.91 17.02 24.88
CA GLN A 655 -1.70 18.46 25.08
C GLN A 655 -3.03 19.21 25.27
N ARG A 656 -4.06 18.90 24.47
CA ARG A 656 -5.40 19.53 24.62
C ARG A 656 -6.04 19.24 25.97
N SER A 657 -5.86 18.04 26.49
CA SER A 657 -6.40 17.61 27.78
C SER A 657 -5.52 17.99 28.97
N ASN A 658 -4.33 18.57 28.75
CA ASN A 658 -3.30 18.84 29.76
C ASN A 658 -3.00 17.60 30.63
N ALA A 659 -2.99 16.41 30.03
CA ALA A 659 -2.79 15.17 30.75
C ALA A 659 -1.28 14.92 30.96
N SER A 660 -0.82 15.04 32.21
CA SER A 660 0.56 14.79 32.62
C SER A 660 0.81 13.38 33.16
N ASP A 661 -0.25 12.58 33.35
CA ASP A 661 -0.22 11.22 33.90
C ASP A 661 -0.20 10.12 32.83
N ILE A 662 0.03 10.48 31.57
CA ILE A 662 0.01 9.58 30.41
C ILE A 662 1.34 9.66 29.65
N ALA A 663 2.05 8.54 29.59
CA ALA A 663 3.25 8.38 28.77
C ALA A 663 2.91 7.77 27.41
N ILE A 664 3.43 8.35 26.32
CA ILE A 664 3.22 7.86 24.95
C ILE A 664 4.57 7.45 24.35
N CYS A 665 4.78 6.14 24.16
CA CYS A 665 5.98 5.59 23.55
C CYS A 665 5.68 5.09 22.13
N ARG A 666 6.61 5.34 21.21
CA ARG A 666 6.52 4.93 19.80
C ARG A 666 7.38 3.70 19.55
N VAL A 667 6.75 2.62 19.10
CA VAL A 667 7.42 1.39 18.66
C VAL A 667 7.70 1.52 17.16
N GLU A 668 8.89 1.99 16.82
CA GLU A 668 9.31 2.28 15.43
C GLU A 668 9.69 0.99 14.69
N GLN A 669 10.30 0.03 15.38
CA GLN A 669 10.58 -1.31 14.86
C GLN A 669 9.61 -2.31 15.48
N LEU A 670 8.79 -2.94 14.64
CA LEU A 670 7.80 -3.92 15.05
C LEU A 670 8.36 -5.34 14.96
N CYS A 671 9.18 -5.61 13.95
CA CYS A 671 9.93 -6.84 13.77
C CYS A 671 11.40 -6.52 13.39
N PRO A 672 12.41 -7.05 14.09
CA PRO A 672 12.30 -7.78 15.34
C PRO A 672 11.71 -6.96 16.48
N PHE A 673 10.90 -7.57 17.34
CA PHE A 673 10.23 -6.87 18.45
C PHE A 673 11.23 -6.43 19.52
N PRO A 674 11.24 -5.15 19.94
CA PRO A 674 12.27 -4.59 20.80
C PRO A 674 12.03 -4.88 22.29
N TYR A 675 12.04 -6.17 22.68
CA TYR A 675 11.82 -6.62 24.06
C TYR A 675 12.65 -5.81 25.08
N ASP A 676 13.91 -5.53 24.77
CA ASP A 676 14.83 -4.82 25.67
C ASP A 676 14.42 -3.39 25.97
N LEU A 677 13.83 -2.70 25.00
CA LEU A 677 13.35 -1.33 25.18
C LEU A 677 11.96 -1.33 25.82
N ILE A 678 11.08 -2.25 25.40
CA ILE A 678 9.74 -2.40 25.97
C ILE A 678 9.82 -2.71 27.46
N GLN A 679 10.66 -3.68 27.86
CA GLN A 679 10.82 -4.01 29.28
C GLN A 679 11.42 -2.86 30.10
N ARG A 680 12.27 -2.01 29.51
CA ARG A 680 12.78 -0.81 30.18
C ARG A 680 11.66 0.18 30.46
N GLU A 681 10.80 0.46 29.48
CA GLU A 681 9.66 1.36 29.69
C GLU A 681 8.63 0.75 30.65
N LEU A 682 8.40 -0.56 30.61
CA LEU A 682 7.57 -1.25 31.60
C LEU A 682 8.15 -1.14 33.02
N LYS A 683 9.47 -1.24 33.20
CA LYS A 683 10.10 -1.03 34.52
C LYS A 683 10.00 0.43 34.99
N ARG A 684 10.08 1.38 34.05
CA ARG A 684 10.00 2.83 34.32
C ARG A 684 8.62 3.23 34.85
N TYR A 685 7.54 2.66 34.29
CA TYR A 685 6.17 2.95 34.70
C TYR A 685 5.50 1.71 35.33
N PRO A 686 5.90 1.27 36.53
CA PRO A 686 5.49 -0.03 37.09
C PRO A 686 4.00 -0.14 37.37
N ASN A 687 3.34 0.97 37.73
CA ASN A 687 1.93 1.01 38.12
C ASN A 687 0.98 1.41 36.98
N ALA A 688 1.52 1.68 35.79
CA ALA A 688 0.72 2.19 34.68
C ALA A 688 -0.16 1.11 34.04
N GLU A 689 -1.35 1.47 33.60
CA GLU A 689 -2.14 0.66 32.67
C GLU A 689 -1.42 0.60 31.31
N VAL A 690 -1.26 -0.60 30.74
CA VAL A 690 -0.57 -0.79 29.46
C VAL A 690 -1.59 -0.83 28.33
N VAL A 691 -1.46 0.10 27.38
CA VAL A 691 -2.37 0.25 26.25
C VAL A 691 -1.60 0.10 24.94
N TRP A 692 -2.09 -0.73 24.02
CA TRP A 692 -1.70 -0.70 22.62
C TRP A 692 -2.73 0.13 21.85
N CYS A 693 -2.30 1.27 21.31
CA CYS A 693 -3.13 2.14 20.50
C CYS A 693 -2.70 2.12 19.03
N GLN A 694 -3.66 1.89 18.15
CA GLN A 694 -3.42 1.88 16.70
C GLN A 694 -4.61 2.47 15.95
N GLU A 695 -4.38 2.96 14.74
CA GLU A 695 -5.46 3.48 13.91
C GLU A 695 -6.16 2.35 13.13
N GLU A 696 -5.47 1.28 12.81
CA GLU A 696 -5.96 0.16 12.03
C GLU A 696 -7.06 -0.64 12.76
N PRO A 697 -7.99 -1.28 12.04
CA PRO A 697 -8.94 -2.26 12.61
C PRO A 697 -8.24 -3.30 13.47
N MET A 698 -8.94 -3.83 14.48
CA MET A 698 -8.38 -4.81 15.41
C MET A 698 -7.84 -6.08 14.75
N ASN A 699 -8.39 -6.48 13.60
CA ASN A 699 -7.92 -7.60 12.77
C ASN A 699 -6.82 -7.20 11.77
N MET A 700 -6.32 -5.97 11.83
CA MET A 700 -5.27 -5.40 10.99
C MET A 700 -4.21 -4.69 11.85
N GLY A 701 -3.22 -4.07 11.22
CA GLY A 701 -2.16 -3.37 11.92
C GLY A 701 -1.32 -4.32 12.78
N ALA A 702 -0.68 -3.81 13.83
CA ALA A 702 0.28 -4.62 14.58
C ALA A 702 -0.31 -5.36 15.80
N TYR A 703 -1.56 -5.12 16.18
CA TYR A 703 -2.12 -5.63 17.45
C TYR A 703 -1.95 -7.14 17.65
N SER A 704 -2.32 -7.96 16.66
CA SER A 704 -2.22 -9.43 16.74
C SER A 704 -0.78 -9.94 16.85
N HIS A 705 0.19 -9.18 16.34
CA HIS A 705 1.62 -9.49 16.42
C HIS A 705 2.23 -9.03 17.75
N ILE A 706 1.85 -7.83 18.23
CA ILE A 706 2.44 -7.19 19.41
C ILE A 706 1.86 -7.74 20.71
N ALA A 707 0.55 -8.02 20.76
CA ALA A 707 -0.12 -8.47 21.99
C ALA A 707 0.54 -9.69 22.66
N PRO A 708 0.85 -10.81 21.95
CA PRO A 708 1.51 -11.95 22.58
C PRO A 708 2.94 -11.64 23.02
N ARG A 709 3.70 -10.85 22.24
CA ARG A 709 5.08 -10.46 22.56
C ARG A 709 5.15 -9.53 23.78
N LEU A 710 4.23 -8.57 23.84
CA LEU A 710 4.08 -7.67 24.98
C LEU A 710 3.67 -8.44 26.23
N CYS A 711 2.77 -9.43 26.11
CA CYS A 711 2.41 -10.34 27.19
C CYS A 711 3.63 -11.12 27.72
N THR A 712 4.45 -11.67 26.82
CA THR A 712 5.72 -12.34 27.20
C THR A 712 6.67 -11.39 27.91
N ALA A 713 6.84 -10.16 27.41
CA ALA A 713 7.66 -9.13 28.04
C ALA A 713 7.16 -8.78 29.46
N MET A 714 5.83 -8.67 29.63
CA MET A 714 5.14 -8.38 30.89
C MET A 714 5.28 -9.53 31.90
N LYS A 715 5.03 -10.78 31.48
CA LYS A 715 5.19 -11.99 32.30
C LYS A 715 6.61 -12.13 32.84
N HIS A 716 7.62 -11.87 31.99
CA HIS A 716 9.03 -11.92 32.40
C HIS A 716 9.37 -10.90 33.52
N LEU A 717 8.63 -9.80 33.60
CA LEU A 717 8.77 -8.80 34.66
C LEU A 717 7.85 -9.05 35.87
N GLY A 718 7.10 -10.15 35.88
CA GLY A 718 6.08 -10.41 36.90
C GLY A 718 4.91 -9.42 36.86
N ARG A 719 4.66 -8.79 35.71
CA ARG A 719 3.67 -7.71 35.55
C ARG A 719 2.44 -8.22 34.79
N GLY A 720 1.49 -8.82 35.50
CA GLY A 720 0.17 -9.16 34.93
C GLY A 720 0.19 -10.20 33.79
N SER A 721 -0.92 -10.28 33.07
CA SER A 721 -1.21 -11.23 31.99
C SER A 721 -1.68 -10.52 30.72
N SER A 722 -2.11 -11.29 29.70
CA SER A 722 -2.65 -10.73 28.45
C SER A 722 -3.92 -9.88 28.66
N GLU A 723 -4.70 -10.14 29.71
CA GLU A 723 -5.94 -9.41 30.02
C GLU A 723 -5.67 -7.95 30.49
N ASP A 724 -4.43 -7.69 30.91
CA ASP A 724 -3.97 -6.38 31.38
C ASP A 724 -3.52 -5.48 30.22
N ILE A 725 -3.39 -6.02 29.00
CA ILE A 725 -3.10 -5.25 27.79
C ILE A 725 -4.42 -4.73 27.22
N LYS A 726 -4.62 -3.41 27.21
CA LYS A 726 -5.82 -2.82 26.60
C LYS A 726 -5.59 -2.46 25.15
N TYR A 727 -6.50 -2.93 24.29
CA TYR A 727 -6.58 -2.51 22.90
C TYR A 727 -7.39 -1.22 22.77
N VAL A 728 -6.83 -0.23 22.07
CA VAL A 728 -7.56 0.98 21.64
C VAL A 728 -7.32 1.20 20.15
N GLY A 729 -8.33 0.94 19.34
CA GLY A 729 -8.27 1.15 17.90
C GLY A 729 -9.63 0.93 17.24
N ARG A 730 -9.65 0.80 15.92
CA ARG A 730 -10.90 0.59 15.17
C ARG A 730 -11.43 -0.82 15.40
N ALA A 731 -12.75 -0.98 15.38
CA ALA A 731 -13.38 -2.31 15.39
C ALA A 731 -12.90 -3.15 14.20
N PRO A 732 -12.94 -4.50 14.29
CA PRO A 732 -12.63 -5.37 13.17
C PRO A 732 -13.43 -5.00 11.91
N SER A 733 -12.82 -5.07 10.75
CA SER A 733 -13.48 -4.82 9.46
C SER A 733 -12.97 -5.73 8.36
N ALA A 734 -13.83 -6.06 7.40
CA ALA A 734 -13.44 -6.80 6.20
C ALA A 734 -12.70 -5.88 5.20
N ALA A 735 -13.17 -4.64 5.06
CA ALA A 735 -12.50 -3.61 4.28
C ALA A 735 -11.43 -2.92 5.13
N THR A 736 -10.36 -2.48 4.51
CA THR A 736 -9.26 -1.75 5.17
C THR A 736 -9.72 -0.42 5.76
N ALA A 737 -10.62 0.33 5.11
CA ALA A 737 -11.19 1.55 5.66
C ALA A 737 -12.62 1.83 5.16
N THR A 738 -13.36 2.67 5.87
CA THR A 738 -14.74 3.05 5.50
C THR A 738 -14.78 4.09 4.37
N GLY A 739 -15.71 3.95 3.41
CA GLY A 739 -15.95 4.94 2.33
C GLY A 739 -17.32 5.67 2.40
N LEU A 740 -18.12 5.44 3.46
CA LEU A 740 -19.58 5.56 3.39
C LEU A 740 -20.18 6.97 3.48
N LEU A 741 -19.57 7.95 4.16
CA LEU A 741 -20.34 9.15 4.54
C LEU A 741 -20.70 10.08 3.37
N LYS A 742 -19.87 10.14 2.32
CA LYS A 742 -20.01 11.10 1.22
C LYS A 742 -20.76 10.56 0.02
N PHE A 743 -20.64 9.26 -0.25
CA PHE A 743 -21.49 8.56 -1.23
C PHE A 743 -22.97 8.56 -0.81
N GLY A 744 -23.23 8.46 0.50
CA GLY A 744 -24.59 8.50 1.07
C GLY A 744 -25.38 9.77 0.72
N MET A 745 -24.78 10.95 0.93
CA MET A 745 -25.44 12.24 0.66
C MET A 745 -25.57 12.54 -0.83
N ALA A 746 -24.60 12.13 -1.65
CA ALA A 746 -24.65 12.30 -3.10
C ALA A 746 -25.75 11.43 -3.73
N GLY A 747 -25.91 10.18 -3.27
CA GLY A 747 -26.97 9.28 -3.71
C GLY A 747 -28.38 9.84 -3.45
N MET A 748 -28.58 10.55 -2.33
CA MET A 748 -29.88 11.17 -2.02
C MET A 748 -30.32 12.17 -3.07
N SER A 749 -29.44 13.09 -3.50
CA SER A 749 -29.81 14.14 -4.45
C SER A 749 -30.28 13.57 -5.80
N ILE A 750 -29.70 12.44 -6.20
CA ILE A 750 -30.09 11.72 -7.42
C ILE A 750 -31.43 10.99 -7.23
N ILE A 751 -31.56 10.18 -6.17
CA ILE A 751 -32.76 9.39 -5.88
C ILE A 751 -33.98 10.30 -5.64
N ALA A 752 -33.80 11.40 -4.90
CA ALA A 752 -34.87 12.36 -4.64
C ALA A 752 -35.30 13.09 -5.92
N LYS A 753 -34.36 13.55 -6.77
CA LYS A 753 -34.71 14.17 -8.06
C LYS A 753 -35.46 13.20 -8.97
N PHE A 754 -35.03 11.94 -9.02
CA PHE A 754 -35.71 10.90 -9.77
C PHE A 754 -37.15 10.68 -9.28
N ALA A 755 -37.35 10.54 -7.96
CA ALA A 755 -38.68 10.38 -7.37
C ALA A 755 -39.59 11.60 -7.59
N LEU A 756 -39.06 12.82 -7.48
CA LEU A 756 -39.80 14.06 -7.77
C LEU A 756 -40.22 14.15 -9.24
N ASN A 757 -39.35 13.73 -10.17
CA ASN A 757 -39.68 13.67 -11.60
C ASN A 757 -40.78 12.63 -11.89
N GLN A 758 -40.87 11.55 -11.11
CA GLN A 758 -41.96 10.56 -11.16
C GLN A 758 -43.24 11.00 -10.41
N GLY A 759 -43.37 12.29 -10.09
CA GLY A 759 -44.58 12.87 -9.51
C GLY A 759 -44.73 12.67 -8.01
N MET A 760 -43.67 12.30 -7.28
CA MET A 760 -43.70 12.36 -5.81
C MET A 760 -43.87 13.81 -5.35
N SER A 761 -44.81 14.06 -4.43
CA SER A 761 -44.91 15.38 -3.80
C SER A 761 -43.70 15.60 -2.90
N GLN A 762 -43.07 16.76 -3.06
CA GLN A 762 -41.96 17.17 -2.21
C GLN A 762 -42.37 17.31 -0.74
N HIS A 763 -43.60 17.77 -0.47
CA HIS A 763 -44.10 17.96 0.90
C HIS A 763 -44.33 16.62 1.59
N VAL A 764 -44.90 15.65 0.86
CA VAL A 764 -45.14 14.29 1.36
C VAL A 764 -43.82 13.52 1.55
N LEU A 765 -42.84 13.70 0.66
CA LEU A 765 -41.49 13.13 0.83
C LEU A 765 -40.83 13.60 2.13
N VAL A 766 -40.95 14.88 2.47
CA VAL A 766 -40.44 15.44 3.73
C VAL A 766 -41.07 14.77 4.94
N VAL A 767 -42.38 14.53 4.92
CA VAL A 767 -43.09 13.84 6.01
C VAL A 767 -42.57 12.41 6.17
N TYR A 768 -42.54 11.63 5.10
CA TYR A 768 -42.12 10.23 5.17
C TYR A 768 -40.65 10.07 5.54
N ARG A 769 -39.77 10.95 5.02
CA ARG A 769 -38.35 10.99 5.39
C ARG A 769 -38.17 11.07 6.90
N HIS A 770 -38.81 12.02 7.56
CA HIS A 770 -38.64 12.23 8.99
C HIS A 770 -39.42 11.24 9.85
N ALA A 771 -40.56 10.73 9.37
CA ALA A 771 -41.29 9.66 10.04
C ALA A 771 -40.44 8.38 10.12
N ILE A 772 -39.82 7.99 9.01
CA ILE A 772 -38.92 6.83 8.94
C ILE A 772 -37.69 7.07 9.82
N ALA A 773 -37.08 8.25 9.75
CA ALA A 773 -35.95 8.60 10.62
C ALA A 773 -36.29 8.47 12.11
N THR A 774 -37.48 8.94 12.50
CA THR A 774 -37.97 8.83 13.88
C THR A 774 -38.15 7.38 14.30
N LEU A 775 -38.81 6.56 13.48
CA LEU A 775 -39.04 5.14 13.76
C LEU A 775 -37.73 4.36 13.90
N VAL A 776 -36.71 4.74 13.13
CA VAL A 776 -35.40 4.07 13.15
C VAL A 776 -34.57 4.54 14.34
N ILE A 777 -34.51 5.83 14.65
CA ILE A 777 -33.61 6.37 15.69
C ILE A 777 -34.21 6.28 17.11
N ALA A 778 -35.54 6.39 17.26
CA ALA A 778 -36.17 6.42 18.58
C ALA A 778 -35.88 5.18 19.46
N PRO A 779 -35.86 3.93 18.95
CA PRO A 779 -35.49 2.76 19.74
C PRO A 779 -34.07 2.85 20.31
N PHE A 780 -33.09 3.28 19.50
CA PHE A 780 -31.71 3.47 19.94
C PHE A 780 -31.61 4.61 20.97
N ALA A 781 -32.30 5.72 20.75
CA ALA A 781 -32.34 6.83 21.69
C ALA A 781 -32.91 6.42 23.07
N LEU A 782 -33.87 5.51 23.11
CA LEU A 782 -34.44 5.02 24.38
C LEU A 782 -33.48 4.11 25.16
N VAL A 783 -32.58 3.42 24.47
CA VAL A 783 -31.59 2.52 25.09
C VAL A 783 -30.32 3.28 25.49
N PHE A 784 -29.72 4.02 24.55
CA PHE A 784 -28.37 4.58 24.72
C PHE A 784 -28.35 5.91 25.48
N ASP A 785 -29.36 6.77 25.30
CA ASP A 785 -29.39 8.09 25.94
C ASP A 785 -30.10 8.11 27.30
N ARG A 786 -30.59 6.95 27.78
CA ARG A 786 -31.41 6.87 29.00
C ARG A 786 -30.79 7.55 30.21
N LYS A 787 -29.46 7.49 30.35
CA LYS A 787 -28.72 8.03 31.50
C LYS A 787 -28.31 9.50 31.36
N VAL A 788 -28.33 10.05 30.15
CA VAL A 788 -27.83 11.41 29.85
C VAL A 788 -28.96 12.39 29.50
N ARG A 789 -30.20 11.90 29.38
CA ARG A 789 -31.37 12.70 29.04
C ARG A 789 -31.77 13.66 30.18
N PRO A 790 -31.69 14.99 30.00
CA PRO A 790 -32.15 15.93 31.02
C PRO A 790 -33.68 16.07 31.02
N LYS A 791 -34.23 16.65 32.08
CA LYS A 791 -35.67 16.96 32.17
C LYS A 791 -36.07 17.94 31.07
N MET A 792 -37.20 17.68 30.41
CA MET A 792 -37.73 18.56 29.36
C MET A 792 -38.27 19.85 29.98
N THR A 793 -37.55 20.95 29.80
CA THR A 793 -38.01 22.30 30.19
C THR A 793 -38.72 22.98 29.03
N LEU A 794 -39.57 23.98 29.31
CA LEU A 794 -40.24 24.77 28.27
C LEU A 794 -39.23 25.39 27.28
N SER A 795 -38.08 25.85 27.79
CA SER A 795 -37.00 26.40 26.95
C SER A 795 -36.44 25.38 25.96
N ILE A 796 -36.16 24.15 26.42
CA ILE A 796 -35.64 23.08 25.55
C ILE A 796 -36.71 22.65 24.55
N PHE A 797 -37.96 22.50 25.00
CA PHE A 797 -39.08 22.13 24.14
C PHE A 797 -39.27 23.14 22.99
N VAL A 798 -39.27 24.45 23.29
CA VAL A 798 -39.37 25.50 22.27
C VAL A 798 -38.20 25.47 21.29
N LYS A 799 -36.97 25.20 21.77
CA LYS A 799 -35.80 25.05 20.86
C LYS A 799 -35.95 23.84 19.94
N ILE A 800 -36.46 22.72 20.44
CA ILE A 800 -36.71 21.52 19.62
C ILE A 800 -37.81 21.78 18.58
N LEU A 801 -38.87 22.52 18.93
CA LEU A 801 -39.87 22.97 17.97
C LEU A 801 -39.24 23.81 16.85
N LEU A 802 -38.47 24.83 17.22
CA LEU A 802 -37.77 25.67 16.24
C LEU A 802 -36.75 24.89 15.40
N LEU A 803 -36.10 23.86 15.95
CA LEU A 803 -35.21 22.97 15.21
C LEU A 803 -35.97 22.13 14.18
N GLY A 804 -37.13 21.59 14.55
CA GLY A 804 -38.03 20.91 13.61
C GLY A 804 -38.53 21.82 12.49
N LEU A 805 -38.79 23.09 12.83
CA LEU A 805 -39.30 24.06 11.87
C LEU A 805 -38.23 24.48 10.85
N LEU A 806 -37.02 24.77 11.33
CA LEU A 806 -35.96 25.35 10.50
C LEU A 806 -35.45 24.38 9.44
N GLU A 807 -35.10 23.14 9.82
CA GLU A 807 -34.51 22.19 8.87
C GLU A 807 -35.52 21.16 8.35
N PRO A 808 -36.11 20.28 9.18
CA PRO A 808 -37.01 19.24 8.67
C PRO A 808 -38.19 19.80 7.88
N THR A 809 -38.73 20.95 8.28
CA THR A 809 -39.92 21.53 7.67
C THR A 809 -39.58 22.56 6.59
N ILE A 810 -38.95 23.69 6.92
CA ILE A 810 -38.76 24.80 5.97
C ILE A 810 -37.65 24.51 4.97
N ASP A 811 -36.42 24.20 5.44
CA ASP A 811 -35.29 23.94 4.55
C ASP A 811 -35.59 22.81 3.56
N GLN A 812 -36.04 21.65 4.04
CA GLN A 812 -36.22 20.50 3.16
C GLN A 812 -37.32 20.73 2.10
N ASN A 813 -38.40 21.44 2.43
CA ASN A 813 -39.41 21.82 1.44
C ASN A 813 -38.87 22.82 0.41
N LEU A 814 -38.08 23.80 0.84
CA LEU A 814 -37.42 24.77 -0.06
C LEU A 814 -36.36 24.10 -0.94
N TYR A 815 -35.58 23.18 -0.36
CA TYR A 815 -34.55 22.39 -1.03
C TYR A 815 -35.15 21.54 -2.15
N TYR A 816 -36.18 20.73 -1.86
CA TYR A 816 -36.83 19.89 -2.87
C TYR A 816 -37.63 20.70 -3.89
N THR A 817 -38.25 21.81 -3.50
CA THR A 817 -38.93 22.72 -4.44
C THR A 817 -37.92 23.37 -5.39
N GLY A 818 -36.78 23.83 -4.87
CA GLY A 818 -35.69 24.37 -5.68
C GLY A 818 -35.07 23.34 -6.61
N MET A 819 -34.89 22.10 -6.13
CA MET A 819 -34.45 20.97 -6.93
C MET A 819 -35.44 20.61 -8.04
N LYS A 820 -36.76 20.70 -7.79
CA LYS A 820 -37.79 20.48 -8.82
C LYS A 820 -37.72 21.54 -9.92
N LEU A 821 -37.45 22.80 -9.56
CA LEU A 821 -37.30 23.93 -10.48
C LEU A 821 -35.94 23.99 -11.20
N THR A 822 -34.97 23.17 -10.78
CA THR A 822 -33.60 23.11 -11.31
C THR A 822 -33.14 21.65 -11.53
N THR A 823 -31.86 21.34 -11.31
CA THR A 823 -31.26 20.01 -11.46
C THR A 823 -30.61 19.55 -10.15
N ALA A 824 -30.34 18.25 -10.01
CA ALA A 824 -29.67 17.72 -8.82
C ALA A 824 -28.24 18.29 -8.71
N THR A 825 -27.53 18.40 -9.83
CA THR A 825 -26.19 19.01 -9.88
C THR A 825 -26.24 20.49 -9.49
N PHE A 826 -27.22 21.24 -10.00
CA PHE A 826 -27.38 22.66 -9.66
C PHE A 826 -27.64 22.84 -8.16
N THR A 827 -28.50 22.00 -7.60
CA THR A 827 -28.87 22.04 -6.18
C THR A 827 -27.66 21.71 -5.29
N ALA A 828 -26.95 20.62 -5.58
CA ALA A 828 -25.76 20.22 -4.81
C ALA A 828 -24.65 21.27 -4.84
N ALA A 829 -24.48 21.98 -5.96
CA ALA A 829 -23.52 23.07 -6.09
C ALA A 829 -23.92 24.30 -5.26
N MET A 830 -25.19 24.70 -5.31
CA MET A 830 -25.71 25.85 -4.56
C MET A 830 -25.67 25.63 -3.04
N CYS A 831 -25.78 24.38 -2.57
CA CYS A 831 -25.63 24.05 -1.15
C CYS A 831 -24.23 24.29 -0.60
N ASN A 832 -23.22 24.53 -1.43
CA ASN A 832 -21.90 24.97 -0.97
C ASN A 832 -21.88 26.42 -0.46
N VAL A 833 -22.98 27.16 -0.56
CA VAL A 833 -23.14 28.48 0.09
C VAL A 833 -23.43 28.35 1.60
N LEU A 834 -23.96 27.20 2.05
CA LEU A 834 -24.31 26.93 3.45
C LEU A 834 -23.22 27.31 4.47
N PRO A 835 -21.92 26.97 4.28
CA PRO A 835 -20.88 27.33 5.23
C PRO A 835 -20.68 28.84 5.38
N ALA A 836 -20.90 29.61 4.31
CA ALA A 836 -20.80 31.05 4.34
C ALA A 836 -21.93 31.68 5.18
N PHE A 837 -23.17 31.17 5.05
CA PHE A 837 -24.28 31.59 5.91
C PHE A 837 -24.11 31.12 7.37
N ALA A 838 -23.61 29.90 7.58
CA ALA A 838 -23.32 29.39 8.92
C ALA A 838 -22.25 30.25 9.62
N PHE A 839 -21.21 30.67 8.91
CA PHE A 839 -20.20 31.62 9.41
C PHE A 839 -20.83 32.99 9.75
N LEU A 840 -21.63 33.56 8.84
CA LEU A 840 -22.30 34.85 9.09
C LEU A 840 -23.19 34.80 10.33
N MET A 841 -23.99 33.74 10.49
CA MET A 841 -24.84 33.55 11.65
C MET A 841 -24.03 33.30 12.92
N ALA A 842 -22.99 32.45 12.87
CA ALA A 842 -22.12 32.20 14.01
C ALA A 842 -21.45 33.51 14.49
N TRP A 843 -21.05 34.39 13.56
CA TRP A 843 -20.53 35.71 13.88
C TRP A 843 -21.58 36.60 14.57
N VAL A 844 -22.79 36.69 14.01
CA VAL A 844 -23.90 37.48 14.60
C VAL A 844 -24.26 37.01 16.01
N PHE A 845 -24.31 35.70 16.24
CA PHE A 845 -24.61 35.12 17.56
C PHE A 845 -23.39 35.04 18.49
N LYS A 846 -22.27 35.67 18.13
CA LYS A 846 -21.01 35.68 18.90
C LYS A 846 -20.46 34.27 19.21
N LEU A 847 -20.83 33.28 18.40
CA LEU A 847 -20.24 31.95 18.42
C LEU A 847 -18.90 31.92 17.66
N GLU A 848 -18.59 32.98 16.92
CA GLU A 848 -17.32 33.18 16.20
C GLU A 848 -16.81 34.62 16.35
N LYS A 849 -15.49 34.79 16.49
CA LYS A 849 -14.84 36.10 16.63
C LYS A 849 -14.22 36.53 15.31
N VAL A 850 -14.52 37.75 14.84
CA VAL A 850 -13.95 38.30 13.61
C VAL A 850 -13.06 39.50 13.94
N HIS A 851 -11.75 39.35 13.70
CA HIS A 851 -10.77 40.40 13.92
C HIS A 851 -10.40 41.03 12.57
N ILE A 852 -11.12 42.07 12.14
CA ILE A 852 -11.07 42.64 10.76
C ILE A 852 -9.65 42.99 10.29
N ARG A 853 -8.71 43.26 11.21
CA ARG A 853 -7.30 43.54 10.90
C ARG A 853 -6.42 42.31 10.65
N LYS A 854 -6.88 41.09 10.99
CA LYS A 854 -6.13 39.85 10.80
C LYS A 854 -6.45 39.22 9.45
N LEU A 855 -5.40 38.79 8.73
CA LEU A 855 -5.50 38.21 7.39
C LEU A 855 -6.49 37.04 7.28
N HIS A 856 -6.53 36.15 8.27
CA HIS A 856 -7.46 35.02 8.30
C HIS A 856 -8.93 35.45 8.48
N SER A 857 -9.18 36.55 9.20
CA SER A 857 -10.52 37.13 9.35
C SER A 857 -10.97 37.84 8.08
N GLN A 858 -10.06 38.49 7.37
CA GLN A 858 -10.32 39.04 6.03
C GLN A 858 -10.60 37.94 5.01
N ALA A 859 -9.88 36.82 5.06
CA ALA A 859 -10.11 35.66 4.19
C ALA A 859 -11.50 35.03 4.42
N LYS A 860 -12.00 35.01 5.66
CA LYS A 860 -13.38 34.59 5.96
C LYS A 860 -14.42 35.52 5.33
N ILE A 861 -14.26 36.83 5.48
CA ILE A 861 -15.18 37.82 4.91
C ILE A 861 -15.15 37.78 3.37
N LEU A 862 -13.95 37.80 2.79
CA LEU A 862 -13.75 37.77 1.35
C LEU A 862 -14.22 36.43 0.76
N GLY A 863 -13.94 35.32 1.43
CA GLY A 863 -14.42 34.00 1.04
C GLY A 863 -15.95 33.94 1.00
N THR A 864 -16.64 34.50 2.01
CA THR A 864 -18.10 34.63 2.01
C THR A 864 -18.61 35.43 0.82
N ILE A 865 -17.97 36.56 0.48
CA ILE A 865 -18.35 37.40 -0.68
C ILE A 865 -18.14 36.63 -2.00
N VAL A 866 -17.00 35.94 -2.15
CA VAL A 866 -16.68 35.13 -3.33
C VAL A 866 -17.65 33.97 -3.49
N THR A 867 -18.04 33.31 -2.41
CA THR A 867 -19.03 32.23 -2.42
C THR A 867 -20.39 32.73 -2.92
N VAL A 868 -20.85 33.90 -2.45
CA VAL A 868 -22.09 34.53 -2.90
C VAL A 868 -21.98 34.97 -4.37
N GLY A 869 -20.84 35.54 -4.78
CA GLY A 869 -20.58 35.91 -6.17
C GLY A 869 -20.58 34.70 -7.13
N GLY A 870 -20.02 33.57 -6.71
CA GLY A 870 -20.06 32.31 -7.47
C GLY A 870 -21.48 31.76 -7.62
N ALA A 871 -22.32 31.87 -6.59
CA ALA A 871 -23.73 31.48 -6.65
C ALA A 871 -24.54 32.36 -7.62
N MET A 872 -24.26 33.67 -7.64
CA MET A 872 -24.84 34.58 -8.63
C MET A 872 -24.38 34.26 -10.04
N LEU A 873 -23.09 33.98 -10.24
CA LEU A 873 -22.52 33.60 -11.54
C LEU A 873 -23.18 32.31 -12.08
N MET A 874 -23.32 31.31 -11.21
CA MET A 874 -23.98 30.05 -11.52
C MET A 874 -25.46 30.19 -11.89
N THR A 875 -26.15 31.19 -11.32
CA THR A 875 -27.58 31.43 -11.53
C THR A 875 -27.87 32.31 -12.75
N LEU A 876 -26.99 33.28 -13.03
CA LEU A 876 -27.23 34.36 -14.00
C LEU A 876 -26.50 34.16 -15.33
N ILE A 877 -25.47 33.31 -15.39
CA ILE A 877 -24.68 33.11 -16.60
C ILE A 877 -24.72 31.63 -17.01
N ASP A 878 -25.48 31.35 -18.08
CA ASP A 878 -25.34 30.09 -18.81
C ASP A 878 -24.22 30.25 -19.86
N GLY A 879 -23.35 29.24 -19.97
CA GLY A 879 -22.26 29.17 -20.97
C GLY A 879 -22.54 28.10 -22.03
N PRO A 880 -21.59 27.79 -22.93
CA PRO A 880 -21.75 26.69 -23.88
C PRO A 880 -21.97 25.34 -23.17
N LYS A 881 -22.69 24.42 -23.83
CA LYS A 881 -22.85 23.04 -23.39
C LYS A 881 -21.50 22.32 -23.45
N LEU A 882 -21.18 21.55 -22.41
CA LEU A 882 -19.96 20.75 -22.37
C LEU A 882 -20.24 19.35 -22.94
N PRO A 883 -19.53 18.91 -24.01
CA PRO A 883 -19.68 17.56 -24.52
C PRO A 883 -18.97 16.57 -23.57
N LEU A 884 -19.73 15.63 -22.99
CA LEU A 884 -19.17 14.57 -22.14
C LEU A 884 -19.04 13.26 -22.95
N PRO A 885 -17.96 12.47 -22.75
CA PRO A 885 -17.68 11.26 -23.56
C PRO A 885 -18.84 10.25 -23.62
N TRP A 886 -19.63 10.16 -22.55
CA TRP A 886 -20.77 9.24 -22.42
C TRP A 886 -22.11 9.81 -22.88
N THR A 887 -22.17 11.09 -23.28
CA THR A 887 -23.42 11.74 -23.75
C THR A 887 -23.68 11.57 -25.26
N ASN A 888 -22.77 10.91 -25.99
CA ASN A 888 -22.86 10.66 -27.44
C ASN A 888 -23.34 9.24 -27.79
N SER A 889 -24.36 8.73 -27.10
CA SER A 889 -25.01 7.48 -27.48
C SER A 889 -26.48 7.73 -27.84
N SER A 890 -26.83 7.34 -29.06
CA SER A 890 -28.10 7.51 -29.76
C SER A 890 -29.25 6.65 -29.21
N ASN A 891 -29.38 6.52 -27.89
CA ASN A 891 -30.52 5.87 -27.22
C ASN A 891 -31.22 6.87 -26.29
N GLN A 892 -31.91 7.85 -26.88
CA GLN A 892 -32.97 8.56 -26.17
C GLN A 892 -34.15 7.60 -26.00
N HIS A 893 -34.17 6.82 -24.93
CA HIS A 893 -35.43 6.24 -24.47
C HIS A 893 -36.33 7.39 -24.04
N SER A 894 -37.38 7.59 -24.83
CA SER A 894 -38.48 8.50 -24.59
C SER A 894 -39.24 8.11 -23.31
N SER A 895 -38.77 8.55 -22.14
CA SER A 895 -39.63 8.72 -20.97
C SER A 895 -40.18 10.15 -21.00
N SER A 896 -41.38 10.28 -21.56
CA SER A 896 -42.19 11.49 -21.52
C SER A 896 -42.47 11.91 -20.07
N SER A 897 -41.78 12.96 -19.62
CA SER A 897 -42.37 13.90 -18.66
C SER A 897 -41.96 15.31 -19.11
N ALA A 898 -42.96 16.12 -19.45
CA ALA A 898 -42.81 17.47 -19.97
C ALA A 898 -41.93 18.35 -19.04
N PRO A 899 -41.21 19.36 -19.58
CA PRO A 899 -40.38 20.24 -18.77
C PRO A 899 -41.29 21.08 -17.87
N THR A 900 -41.43 20.70 -16.60
CA THR A 900 -41.94 21.59 -15.57
C THR A 900 -41.06 22.83 -15.59
N SER A 901 -41.68 24.00 -15.85
CA SER A 901 -41.06 25.30 -16.07
C SER A 901 -39.75 25.48 -15.28
N GLN A 902 -38.61 25.26 -15.92
CA GLN A 902 -37.32 25.47 -15.30
C GLN A 902 -37.16 26.96 -15.09
N ASN A 903 -37.30 27.40 -13.85
CA ASN A 903 -37.05 28.78 -13.47
C ASN A 903 -35.82 28.77 -12.55
N PRO A 904 -34.60 28.80 -13.12
CA PRO A 904 -33.37 28.64 -12.36
C PRO A 904 -33.18 29.74 -11.32
N ILE A 905 -33.69 30.95 -11.58
CA ILE A 905 -33.67 32.06 -10.64
C ILE A 905 -34.57 31.75 -9.43
N LYS A 906 -35.82 31.33 -9.67
CA LYS A 906 -36.74 30.95 -8.59
C LYS A 906 -36.20 29.74 -7.82
N GLY A 907 -35.63 28.76 -8.50
CA GLY A 907 -35.01 27.60 -7.87
C GLY A 907 -33.81 27.96 -7.00
N ALA A 908 -32.91 28.82 -7.49
CA ALA A 908 -31.77 29.33 -6.73
C ALA A 908 -32.20 30.10 -5.48
N LEU A 909 -33.26 30.93 -5.58
CA LEU A 909 -33.83 31.64 -4.44
C LEU A 909 -34.37 30.69 -3.37
N MET A 910 -35.08 29.63 -3.77
CA MET A 910 -35.57 28.61 -2.83
C MET A 910 -34.41 27.88 -2.14
N ILE A 911 -33.40 27.40 -2.89
CA ILE A 911 -32.25 26.67 -2.33
C ILE A 911 -31.45 27.57 -1.38
N THR A 912 -31.22 28.83 -1.76
CA THR A 912 -30.48 29.80 -0.94
C THR A 912 -31.23 30.09 0.35
N SER A 913 -32.55 30.26 0.28
CA SER A 913 -33.41 30.47 1.46
C SER A 913 -33.41 29.24 2.38
N GLY A 914 -33.42 28.04 1.80
CA GLY A 914 -33.23 26.79 2.55
C GLY A 914 -31.87 26.75 3.28
N CYS A 915 -30.78 27.08 2.58
CA CYS A 915 -29.44 27.13 3.18
C CYS A 915 -29.35 28.12 4.36
N VAL A 916 -30.10 29.22 4.33
CA VAL A 916 -30.21 30.16 5.47
C VAL A 916 -30.93 29.49 6.65
N CYS A 917 -32.04 28.81 6.40
CA CYS A 917 -32.77 28.06 7.43
C CYS A 917 -31.92 26.92 8.02
N TRP A 918 -31.19 26.18 7.19
CA TRP A 918 -30.29 25.13 7.63
C TRP A 918 -29.09 25.67 8.42
N ALA A 919 -28.52 26.82 8.03
CA ALA A 919 -27.51 27.50 8.84
C ALA A 919 -28.08 27.87 10.23
N GLY A 920 -29.31 28.39 10.28
CA GLY A 920 -30.01 28.70 11.52
C GLY A 920 -30.22 27.46 12.39
N PHE A 921 -30.61 26.35 11.78
CA PHE A 921 -30.74 25.05 12.45
C PHE A 921 -29.42 24.61 13.09
N ILE A 922 -28.30 24.65 12.34
CA ILE A 922 -26.99 24.24 12.86
C ILE A 922 -26.61 25.09 14.08
N ILE A 923 -26.79 26.41 14.01
CA ILE A 923 -26.51 27.32 15.12
C ILE A 923 -27.40 27.03 16.33
N LEU A 924 -28.71 26.89 16.11
CA LEU A 924 -29.66 26.60 17.17
C LEU A 924 -29.41 25.22 17.80
N GLN A 925 -29.00 24.23 17.00
CA GLN A 925 -28.71 22.88 17.45
C GLN A 925 -27.44 22.88 18.29
N ALA A 926 -26.41 23.64 17.91
CA ALA A 926 -25.20 23.84 18.72
C ALA A 926 -25.53 24.41 20.10
N ILE A 927 -26.44 25.40 20.16
CA ILE A 927 -26.90 26.01 21.40
C ILE A 927 -27.73 25.02 22.21
N THR A 928 -28.59 24.25 21.56
CA THR A 928 -29.51 23.30 22.20
C THR A 928 -28.76 22.13 22.83
N LEU A 929 -27.73 21.60 22.15
CA LEU A 929 -26.88 20.53 22.65
C LEU A 929 -26.14 20.87 23.95
N LYS A 930 -25.89 22.15 24.23
CA LYS A 930 -25.34 22.59 25.53
C LYS A 930 -26.32 22.36 26.69
N SER A 931 -27.61 22.50 26.43
CA SER A 931 -28.69 22.30 27.42
C SER A 931 -29.36 20.93 27.34
N TYR A 932 -29.16 20.19 26.26
CA TYR A 932 -29.73 18.86 26.01
C TYR A 932 -28.66 17.95 25.37
N PRO A 933 -27.75 17.37 26.17
CA PRO A 933 -26.56 16.65 25.68
C PRO A 933 -26.82 15.20 25.25
N ALA A 934 -28.07 14.85 24.94
CA ALA A 934 -28.50 13.51 24.50
C ALA A 934 -28.75 13.52 22.99
N GLU A 935 -27.72 13.20 22.19
CA GLU A 935 -27.70 13.44 20.75
C GLU A 935 -28.70 12.57 19.96
N LEU A 936 -28.87 11.30 20.32
CA LEU A 936 -29.83 10.40 19.66
C LEU A 936 -31.27 10.79 20.00
N SER A 937 -31.52 11.17 21.26
CA SER A 937 -32.81 11.65 21.74
C SER A 937 -33.18 12.98 21.10
N LEU A 938 -32.22 13.91 20.99
CA LEU A 938 -32.44 15.18 20.32
C LEU A 938 -32.76 14.97 18.83
N THR A 939 -32.02 14.08 18.16
CA THR A 939 -32.25 13.75 16.75
C THR A 939 -33.63 13.12 16.54
N ALA A 940 -34.01 12.14 17.37
CA ALA A 940 -35.35 11.53 17.31
C ALA A 940 -36.47 12.56 17.53
N LEU A 941 -36.29 13.49 18.46
CA LEU A 941 -37.27 14.54 18.76
C LEU A 941 -37.38 15.58 17.64
N ILE A 942 -36.26 15.98 17.03
CA ILE A 942 -36.24 16.88 15.86
C ILE A 942 -36.98 16.23 14.69
N CYS A 943 -36.69 14.96 14.39
CA CYS A 943 -37.37 14.22 13.33
C CYS A 943 -38.88 14.03 13.63
N LEU A 944 -39.25 13.76 14.88
CA LEU A 944 -40.64 13.61 15.28
C LEU A 944 -41.41 14.92 15.10
N VAL A 945 -40.86 16.04 15.59
CA VAL A 945 -41.46 17.37 15.42
C VAL A 945 -41.55 17.73 13.94
N GLY A 946 -40.47 17.51 13.18
CA GLY A 946 -40.45 17.73 11.73
C GLY A 946 -41.49 16.91 10.98
N THR A 947 -41.80 15.70 11.46
CA THR A 947 -42.89 14.88 10.91
C THR A 947 -44.24 15.52 11.17
N ILE A 948 -44.49 16.03 12.38
CA ILE A 948 -45.75 16.65 12.78
C ILE A 948 -45.95 17.97 12.02
N GLU A 949 -44.97 18.86 12.04
CA GLU A 949 -45.02 20.15 11.35
C GLU A 949 -45.08 19.98 9.83
N GLY A 950 -44.25 19.08 9.28
CA GLY A 950 -44.28 18.70 7.87
C GLY A 950 -45.63 18.14 7.44
N SER A 951 -46.32 17.38 8.31
CA SER A 951 -47.67 16.86 8.02
C SER A 951 -48.69 17.98 7.92
N VAL A 952 -48.59 19.01 8.76
CA VAL A 952 -49.45 20.20 8.66
C VAL A 952 -49.23 20.92 7.33
N VAL A 953 -47.97 21.11 6.94
CA VAL A 953 -47.63 21.75 5.65
C VAL A 953 -48.10 20.90 4.47
N ALA A 954 -47.84 19.60 4.48
CA ALA A 954 -48.25 18.70 3.42
C ALA A 954 -49.79 18.61 3.29
N LEU A 955 -50.52 18.57 4.41
CA LEU A 955 -51.99 18.61 4.40
C LEU A 955 -52.52 19.94 3.87
N ALA A 956 -51.88 21.07 4.21
CA ALA A 956 -52.28 22.38 3.70
C ALA A 956 -52.01 22.54 2.20
N MET A 957 -50.92 21.97 1.69
CA MET A 957 -50.48 22.14 0.31
C MET A 957 -51.07 21.10 -0.65
N GLU A 958 -51.28 19.86 -0.20
CA GLU A 958 -51.68 18.72 -1.04
C GLU A 958 -53.07 18.16 -0.69
N GLY A 959 -53.66 18.58 0.45
CA GLY A 959 -54.92 18.07 0.96
C GLY A 959 -54.87 16.59 1.36
N LEU A 960 -56.04 16.00 1.60
CA LEU A 960 -56.21 14.57 1.92
C LEU A 960 -56.31 13.68 0.68
N ASN A 961 -55.74 14.08 -0.46
CA ASN A 961 -55.84 13.32 -1.70
C ASN A 961 -55.07 11.98 -1.57
N PRO A 962 -55.75 10.81 -1.51
CA PRO A 962 -55.09 9.53 -1.25
C PRO A 962 -54.00 9.17 -2.28
N ALA A 963 -54.13 9.68 -3.52
CA ALA A 963 -53.17 9.43 -4.59
C ALA A 963 -51.81 10.15 -4.40
N VAL A 964 -51.78 11.26 -3.66
CA VAL A 964 -50.54 12.01 -3.38
C VAL A 964 -49.78 11.41 -2.20
N TRP A 965 -50.51 10.80 -1.27
CA TRP A 965 -49.97 10.14 -0.07
C TRP A 965 -49.65 8.66 -0.28
N SER A 966 -50.11 8.03 -1.37
CA SER A 966 -49.79 6.62 -1.64
C SER A 966 -48.31 6.41 -1.99
N ILE A 967 -47.63 5.55 -1.23
CA ILE A 967 -46.29 5.03 -1.53
C ILE A 967 -46.40 3.55 -1.95
N HIS A 968 -45.77 3.19 -3.07
CA HIS A 968 -45.64 1.82 -3.55
C HIS A 968 -44.18 1.33 -3.44
N LEU A 969 -43.92 0.05 -3.68
CA LEU A 969 -42.56 -0.54 -3.75
C LEU A 969 -41.83 -0.09 -5.02
N ASP A 970 -41.58 1.21 -5.13
CA ASP A 970 -40.96 1.88 -6.26
C ASP A 970 -39.92 2.92 -5.77
N ALA A 971 -39.46 3.79 -6.69
CA ALA A 971 -38.49 4.82 -6.37
C ALA A 971 -38.96 5.81 -5.28
N LYS A 972 -40.27 5.96 -5.04
CA LYS A 972 -40.82 6.84 -4.00
C LYS A 972 -40.57 6.28 -2.60
N LEU A 973 -40.76 4.97 -2.40
CA LEU A 973 -40.41 4.30 -1.15
C LEU A 973 -38.90 4.32 -0.92
N LEU A 974 -38.12 4.03 -1.97
CA LEU A 974 -36.66 4.07 -1.89
C LEU A 974 -36.16 5.47 -1.51
N ALA A 975 -36.71 6.53 -2.10
CA ALA A 975 -36.39 7.91 -1.76
C ALA A 975 -36.72 8.24 -0.30
N ALA A 976 -37.92 7.87 0.17
CA ALA A 976 -38.33 8.10 1.55
C ALA A 976 -37.48 7.32 2.57
N ALA A 977 -37.24 6.04 2.32
CA ALA A 977 -36.47 5.16 3.21
C ALA A 977 -34.99 5.57 3.27
N TYR A 978 -34.37 5.79 2.11
CA TYR A 978 -32.96 6.17 2.03
C TYR A 978 -32.71 7.55 2.64
N SER A 979 -33.55 8.54 2.32
CA SER A 979 -33.43 9.89 2.90
C SER A 979 -33.72 9.90 4.41
N GLY A 980 -34.67 9.09 4.87
CA GLY A 980 -34.98 8.98 6.29
C GLY A 980 -33.86 8.36 7.10
N ILE A 981 -33.33 7.20 6.66
CA ILE A 981 -32.31 6.47 7.39
C ILE A 981 -30.95 7.18 7.32
N ILE A 982 -30.48 7.48 6.10
CA ILE A 982 -29.11 7.97 5.87
C ILE A 982 -29.01 9.48 6.14
N CYS A 983 -29.95 10.28 5.62
CA CYS A 983 -29.81 11.74 5.61
C CYS A 983 -30.39 12.40 6.87
N SER A 984 -31.56 11.99 7.35
CA SER A 984 -32.13 12.57 8.59
C SER A 984 -31.74 11.79 9.85
N GLY A 985 -31.68 10.46 9.80
CA GLY A 985 -31.30 9.63 10.95
C GLY A 985 -29.80 9.71 11.26
N ILE A 986 -28.99 9.11 10.39
CA ILE A 986 -27.54 9.00 10.60
C ILE A 986 -26.84 10.36 10.49
N ALA A 987 -27.16 11.17 9.46
CA ALA A 987 -26.44 12.42 9.27
C ALA A 987 -26.70 13.45 10.37
N TYR A 988 -27.94 13.66 10.85
CA TYR A 988 -28.19 14.62 11.94
C TYR A 988 -27.51 14.21 13.24
N TYR A 989 -27.49 12.91 13.54
CA TYR A 989 -26.75 12.39 14.69
C TYR A 989 -25.26 12.70 14.57
N ILE A 990 -24.63 12.35 13.44
CA ILE A 990 -23.20 12.60 13.20
C ILE A 990 -22.89 14.11 13.19
N GLN A 991 -23.74 14.94 12.59
CA GLN A 991 -23.62 16.39 12.62
C GLN A 991 -23.65 16.93 14.05
N GLY A 992 -24.55 16.42 14.89
CA GLY A 992 -24.62 16.75 16.32
C GLY A 992 -23.32 16.40 17.07
N VAL A 993 -22.77 15.20 16.82
CA VAL A 993 -21.50 14.75 17.41
C VAL A 993 -20.31 15.61 16.95
N ILE A 994 -20.22 15.92 15.66
CA ILE A 994 -19.15 16.77 15.10
C ILE A 994 -19.28 18.21 15.63
N MET A 995 -20.49 18.74 15.75
CA MET A 995 -20.73 20.10 16.23
C MET A 995 -20.27 20.30 17.67
N LYS A 996 -20.46 19.28 18.52
CA LYS A 996 -19.98 19.26 19.89
C LYS A 996 -18.44 19.31 19.97
N THR A 997 -17.75 18.68 19.02
CA THR A 997 -16.29 18.50 19.05
C THR A 997 -15.51 19.56 18.26
N ARG A 998 -16.06 20.07 17.15
CA ARG A 998 -15.36 20.95 16.20
C ARG A 998 -16.11 22.25 15.89
N GLY A 999 -17.31 22.43 16.43
CA GLY A 999 -18.14 23.63 16.26
C GLY A 999 -18.94 23.67 14.95
N PRO A 1000 -19.91 24.59 14.84
CA PRO A 1000 -20.98 24.56 13.83
C PRO A 1000 -20.50 24.75 12.38
N VAL A 1001 -19.49 25.57 12.12
CA VAL A 1001 -19.01 25.82 10.74
C VAL A 1001 -18.17 24.65 10.19
N PHE A 1002 -17.62 23.77 11.05
CA PHE A 1002 -16.86 22.62 10.57
C PHE A 1002 -17.78 21.53 9.99
N VAL A 1003 -19.00 21.44 10.51
CA VAL A 1003 -20.04 20.48 10.06
C VAL A 1003 -20.38 20.68 8.58
N THR A 1004 -20.25 21.92 8.07
CA THR A 1004 -20.64 22.30 6.71
C THR A 1004 -19.46 22.25 5.71
N ALA A 1005 -18.23 21.99 6.18
CA ALA A 1005 -16.98 22.12 5.42
C ALA A 1005 -16.76 21.09 4.29
N PHE A 1006 -17.53 20.01 4.27
CA PHE A 1006 -17.26 18.85 3.41
C PHE A 1006 -18.27 18.68 2.24
N ASN A 1007 -19.06 19.70 1.92
CA ASN A 1007 -20.05 19.65 0.84
C ASN A 1007 -19.50 19.63 -0.61
N PRO A 1008 -18.31 20.21 -0.93
CA PRO A 1008 -17.80 20.26 -2.30
C PRO A 1008 -17.58 18.89 -2.95
N LEU A 1009 -17.16 17.88 -2.18
CA LEU A 1009 -16.94 16.52 -2.69
C LEU A 1009 -18.26 15.86 -3.14
N SER A 1010 -19.38 16.20 -2.50
CA SER A 1010 -20.70 15.70 -2.91
C SER A 1010 -21.11 16.26 -4.27
N MET A 1011 -20.72 17.49 -4.59
CA MET A 1011 -21.07 18.11 -5.87
C MET A 1011 -20.45 17.35 -7.05
N VAL A 1012 -19.18 16.97 -6.95
CA VAL A 1012 -18.48 16.25 -8.03
C VAL A 1012 -19.14 14.91 -8.30
N ILE A 1013 -19.50 14.17 -7.25
CA ILE A 1013 -20.18 12.88 -7.34
C ILE A 1013 -21.59 13.04 -7.95
N VAL A 1014 -22.35 14.06 -7.51
CA VAL A 1014 -23.70 14.35 -8.05
C VAL A 1014 -23.64 14.80 -9.52
N ALA A 1015 -22.61 15.56 -9.93
CA ALA A 1015 -22.44 15.96 -11.33
C ALA A 1015 -22.21 14.76 -12.24
N ILE A 1016 -21.34 13.83 -11.83
CA ILE A 1016 -21.06 12.59 -12.58
C ILE A 1016 -22.30 11.72 -12.63
N LEU A 1017 -22.88 11.37 -11.48
CA LEU A 1017 -24.07 10.51 -11.42
C LEU A 1017 -25.30 11.16 -12.05
N GLY A 1018 -25.48 12.47 -11.93
CA GLY A 1018 -26.56 13.22 -12.56
C GLY A 1018 -26.44 13.20 -14.09
N SER A 1019 -25.22 13.29 -14.62
CA SER A 1019 -25.00 13.16 -16.07
C SER A 1019 -25.27 11.75 -16.61
N ILE A 1020 -25.05 10.70 -15.80
CA ILE A 1020 -25.23 9.29 -16.19
C ILE A 1020 -26.68 8.83 -15.97
N VAL A 1021 -27.22 9.05 -14.77
CA VAL A 1021 -28.51 8.50 -14.31
C VAL A 1021 -29.68 9.39 -14.69
N LEU A 1022 -29.51 10.71 -14.63
CA LEU A 1022 -30.57 11.69 -14.92
C LEU A 1022 -30.40 12.37 -16.28
N SER A 1023 -29.36 12.02 -17.05
CA SER A 1023 -29.01 12.63 -18.34
C SER A 1023 -28.90 14.16 -18.28
N GLU A 1024 -28.37 14.71 -17.18
CA GLU A 1024 -28.25 16.16 -17.00
C GLU A 1024 -27.20 16.78 -17.95
N ILE A 1025 -27.59 17.82 -18.68
CA ILE A 1025 -26.70 18.59 -19.56
C ILE A 1025 -25.91 19.61 -18.72
N MET A 1026 -24.58 19.57 -18.81
CA MET A 1026 -23.70 20.52 -18.12
C MET A 1026 -23.39 21.76 -18.97
N TYR A 1027 -23.50 22.94 -18.36
CA TYR A 1027 -23.20 24.24 -18.98
C TYR A 1027 -21.94 24.84 -18.36
N LEU A 1028 -21.05 25.39 -19.20
CA LEU A 1028 -19.76 25.94 -18.76
C LEU A 1028 -19.92 27.03 -17.68
N GLY A 1029 -20.89 27.93 -17.83
CA GLY A 1029 -21.14 28.99 -16.84
C GLY A 1029 -21.48 28.47 -15.44
N ARG A 1030 -22.19 27.34 -15.36
CA ARG A 1030 -22.53 26.68 -14.08
C ARG A 1030 -21.33 25.98 -13.45
N VAL A 1031 -20.45 25.41 -14.28
CA VAL A 1031 -19.19 24.81 -13.81
C VAL A 1031 -18.25 25.90 -13.27
N ILE A 1032 -18.11 27.01 -13.99
CA ILE A 1032 -17.30 28.15 -13.52
C ILE A 1032 -17.88 28.73 -12.23
N GLY A 1033 -19.19 28.98 -12.18
CA GLY A 1033 -19.88 29.43 -10.97
C GLY A 1033 -19.61 28.52 -9.78
N ALA A 1034 -19.71 27.20 -9.96
CA ALA A 1034 -19.40 26.23 -8.93
C ALA A 1034 -17.93 26.26 -8.46
N ILE A 1035 -16.97 26.39 -9.38
CA ILE A 1035 -15.54 26.53 -9.03
C ILE A 1035 -15.32 27.78 -8.17
N VAL A 1036 -15.99 28.89 -8.49
CA VAL A 1036 -15.92 30.13 -7.70
C VAL A 1036 -16.52 29.93 -6.31
N ILE A 1037 -17.67 29.25 -6.20
CA ILE A 1037 -18.29 28.90 -4.91
C ILE A 1037 -17.34 28.07 -4.04
N VAL A 1038 -16.71 27.04 -4.61
CA VAL A 1038 -15.76 26.17 -3.89
C VAL A 1038 -14.50 26.94 -3.49
N SER A 1039 -14.01 27.84 -4.34
CA SER A 1039 -12.85 28.68 -4.04
C SER A 1039 -13.13 29.65 -2.88
N GLY A 1040 -14.28 30.32 -2.89
CA GLY A 1040 -14.72 31.18 -1.78
C GLY A 1040 -14.88 30.40 -0.48
N LEU A 1041 -15.47 29.20 -0.54
CA LEU A 1041 -15.59 28.31 0.60
C LEU A 1041 -14.22 27.93 1.18
N TYR A 1042 -13.25 27.58 0.34
CA TYR A 1042 -11.91 27.23 0.78
C TYR A 1042 -11.24 28.39 1.54
N MET A 1043 -11.46 29.63 1.11
CA MET A 1043 -10.98 30.82 1.84
C MET A 1043 -11.63 30.97 3.22
N VAL A 1044 -12.94 30.70 3.35
CA VAL A 1044 -13.65 30.71 4.64
C VAL A 1044 -13.08 29.63 5.58
N LEU A 1045 -12.91 28.41 5.06
CA LEU A 1045 -12.40 27.28 5.84
C LEU A 1045 -10.94 27.46 6.24
N TRP A 1046 -10.11 27.97 5.33
CA TRP A 1046 -8.72 28.31 5.62
C TRP A 1046 -8.65 29.37 6.72
N GLY A 1047 -9.43 30.45 6.61
CA GLY A 1047 -9.46 31.49 7.62
C GLY A 1047 -9.95 30.99 8.99
N LYS A 1048 -10.93 30.08 9.02
CA LYS A 1048 -11.39 29.41 10.25
C LYS A 1048 -10.32 28.48 10.84
N SER A 1049 -9.57 27.76 10.02
CA SER A 1049 -8.48 26.89 10.51
C SER A 1049 -7.42 27.67 11.30
N LYS A 1050 -7.26 28.97 11.01
CA LYS A 1050 -6.31 29.88 11.66
C LYS A 1050 -6.86 30.61 12.89
N ASP A 1051 -8.17 30.54 13.16
CA ASP A 1051 -8.80 31.04 14.39
C ASP A 1051 -8.67 30.07 15.56
N GLN A 1052 -8.34 28.80 15.30
CA GLN A 1052 -8.05 27.86 16.39
C GLN A 1052 -6.83 28.38 17.14
N PRO A 1053 -6.91 28.51 18.48
CA PRO A 1053 -5.90 29.21 19.25
C PRO A 1053 -4.52 28.60 19.00
N SER A 1054 -3.62 29.42 18.45
CA SER A 1054 -2.19 29.22 18.55
C SER A 1054 -1.84 29.26 20.03
N SER A 1055 -1.37 28.14 20.58
CA SER A 1055 -0.87 28.00 21.95
C SER A 1055 0.47 28.72 22.16
N THR A 1056 0.51 30.02 21.88
CA THR A 1056 1.71 30.86 21.99
C THR A 1056 1.35 32.22 22.61
N ASN A 1057 1.18 32.26 23.94
CA ASN A 1057 1.62 33.31 24.88
C ASN A 1057 0.80 33.29 26.19
N PRO A 1058 1.40 32.99 27.36
CA PRO A 1058 0.67 32.96 28.65
C PRO A 1058 0.37 34.33 29.28
N ASN A 1059 0.87 35.45 28.73
CA ASN A 1059 1.02 36.70 29.50
C ASN A 1059 0.03 37.84 29.19
N ILE A 1060 -1.09 37.61 28.50
CA ILE A 1060 -2.02 38.72 28.17
C ILE A 1060 -3.43 38.59 28.80
N ASP A 1061 -3.85 37.43 29.31
CA ASP A 1061 -5.24 37.24 29.77
C ASP A 1061 -5.41 37.17 31.31
N ILE A 1062 -4.65 37.94 32.08
CA ILE A 1062 -4.80 37.99 33.56
C ILE A 1062 -5.92 38.96 34.02
N GLU A 1063 -6.36 39.92 33.19
CA GLU A 1063 -7.41 40.87 33.60
C GLU A 1063 -8.84 40.36 33.42
N ALA A 1064 -9.09 39.38 32.55
CA ALA A 1064 -10.45 38.89 32.28
C ALA A 1064 -10.99 37.85 33.30
N SER A 1065 -10.13 37.33 34.20
CA SER A 1065 -10.50 36.22 35.11
C SER A 1065 -11.02 36.64 36.50
N LYS A 1066 -11.07 37.94 36.81
CA LYS A 1066 -11.52 38.43 38.12
C LYS A 1066 -13.04 38.52 38.26
N ASP A 1067 -13.78 38.77 37.18
CA ASP A 1067 -15.25 38.93 37.25
C ASP A 1067 -16.02 37.60 37.26
N GLN A 1068 -15.39 36.49 36.88
CA GLN A 1068 -16.07 35.19 36.77
C GLN A 1068 -15.96 34.33 38.05
N LYS A 1069 -15.04 34.65 38.96
CA LYS A 1069 -14.86 33.95 40.25
C LYS A 1069 -15.85 34.38 41.34
N VAL A 1070 -16.56 35.49 41.16
CA VAL A 1070 -17.52 36.00 42.17
C VAL A 1070 -18.90 35.32 42.06
N MET A 1071 -19.24 34.67 40.93
CA MET A 1071 -20.54 34.01 40.76
C MET A 1071 -20.59 32.54 41.19
N ILE A 1072 -19.46 31.86 41.34
CA ILE A 1072 -19.43 30.40 41.60
C ILE A 1072 -19.37 30.06 43.10
N ALA A 1073 -18.94 31.00 43.94
CA ALA A 1073 -18.84 30.79 45.40
C ALA A 1073 -20.20 30.73 46.14
N ASN A 1074 -21.30 31.20 45.53
CA ASN A 1074 -22.61 31.31 46.20
C ASN A 1074 -23.56 30.13 45.93
N ALA A 1075 -23.12 29.05 45.27
CA ALA A 1075 -23.99 27.92 44.89
C ALA A 1075 -23.59 26.57 45.50
N MET A 1076 -22.63 26.53 46.44
CA MET A 1076 -22.13 25.29 47.05
C MET A 1076 -22.43 25.15 48.56
N ASP A 1077 -23.42 25.89 49.07
CA ASP A 1077 -24.01 25.64 50.39
C ASP A 1077 -25.45 25.16 50.21
N HIS A 1078 -25.65 23.89 49.89
CA HIS A 1078 -26.80 23.08 50.36
C HIS A 1078 -26.68 21.63 49.82
N GLU A 1079 -26.86 20.68 50.75
CA GLU A 1079 -27.07 19.24 50.55
C GLU A 1079 -25.83 18.32 50.40
N MET A 1080 -25.22 18.03 51.55
CA MET A 1080 -24.77 16.67 51.86
C MET A 1080 -25.98 15.73 52.04
N ILE A 1081 -25.87 14.45 51.60
CA ILE A 1081 -26.08 13.20 52.39
C ILE A 1081 -26.52 12.00 51.52
N LYS A 1082 -25.81 10.87 51.76
CA LYS A 1082 -26.15 9.43 51.68
C LYS A 1082 -25.81 8.57 50.44
N VAL A 1083 -24.93 7.61 50.77
CA VAL A 1083 -24.46 6.39 50.11
C VAL A 1083 -25.56 5.33 49.98
N GLY A 1084 -25.49 4.49 48.94
CA GLY A 1084 -26.19 3.21 48.84
C GLY A 1084 -25.72 2.36 47.66
N SER A 1085 -25.08 1.23 47.94
CA SER A 1085 -24.63 0.16 47.03
C SER A 1085 -25.80 -0.71 46.55
N ASN A 1086 -25.78 -1.18 45.29
CA ASN A 1086 -25.98 -2.61 44.95
C ASN A 1086 -25.82 -2.90 43.44
N GLN A 1087 -25.33 -4.11 43.19
CA GLN A 1087 -25.05 -4.77 41.92
C GLN A 1087 -26.34 -5.19 41.17
N ASP A 1088 -26.27 -5.29 39.84
CA ASP A 1088 -26.46 -6.54 39.07
C ASP A 1088 -26.61 -6.23 37.56
N PHE A 1089 -25.73 -6.79 36.73
CA PHE A 1089 -25.85 -6.82 35.27
C PHE A 1089 -25.98 -8.27 34.82
N VAL A 1090 -27.14 -8.62 34.27
CA VAL A 1090 -27.41 -9.91 33.60
C VAL A 1090 -26.92 -9.83 32.16
N ALA A 1091 -25.99 -10.72 31.80
CA ALA A 1091 -25.55 -10.98 30.43
C ALA A 1091 -26.50 -11.98 29.75
N LEU A 1092 -26.87 -11.72 28.49
CA LEU A 1092 -27.59 -12.66 27.62
C LEU A 1092 -26.59 -13.16 26.56
N ASP A 1093 -26.21 -14.43 26.73
CA ASP A 1093 -25.38 -15.22 25.83
C ASP A 1093 -26.29 -15.94 24.81
N LEU A 1094 -25.95 -15.85 23.52
CA LEU A 1094 -26.65 -16.53 22.43
C LEU A 1094 -25.62 -17.21 21.52
N THR A 1095 -25.08 -18.33 21.97
CA THR A 1095 -24.46 -19.31 21.07
C THR A 1095 -24.78 -20.74 21.52
N SER A 1096 -25.82 -21.34 20.94
CA SER A 1096 -26.07 -22.78 21.07
C SER A 1096 -26.10 -23.44 19.69
N ASN A 1097 -25.03 -24.15 19.36
CA ASN A 1097 -25.05 -25.29 18.44
C ASN A 1097 -24.09 -26.35 19.02
N LYS A 1098 -24.64 -27.25 19.84
CA LYS A 1098 -23.97 -28.48 20.28
C LYS A 1098 -24.54 -29.65 19.49
N VAL A 1099 -23.67 -30.37 18.80
CA VAL A 1099 -23.88 -31.78 18.43
C VAL A 1099 -22.97 -32.59 19.33
N THR A 1100 -23.55 -33.51 20.11
CA THR A 1100 -22.85 -34.47 20.97
C THR A 1100 -22.70 -35.82 20.26
N PRO A 1101 -21.56 -36.50 20.39
CA PRO A 1101 -21.48 -37.96 20.31
C PRO A 1101 -21.44 -38.56 21.72
N THR A 1102 -22.20 -39.64 21.91
CA THR A 1102 -22.17 -40.52 23.10
C THR A 1102 -21.22 -41.69 22.87
N ASP A 1103 -20.43 -42.01 23.89
CA ASP A 1103 -19.61 -43.23 24.00
C ASP A 1103 -20.47 -44.51 24.05
N GLU A 1104 -19.99 -45.60 23.43
CA GLU A 1104 -19.58 -46.86 24.08
C GLU A 1104 -19.40 -48.01 23.06
N SER A 1105 -18.25 -48.70 23.18
CA SER A 1105 -17.92 -50.09 22.79
C SER A 1105 -18.71 -50.82 21.69
N VAL A 1106 -18.02 -51.15 20.58
CA VAL A 1106 -17.57 -52.49 20.10
C VAL A 1106 -16.76 -52.31 18.82
#